data_AF-A0A813KMA7-F1
#
_entry.id   AF-A0A813KMA7-F1
#
_cell.length_a   1.000
_cell.length_b   1.000
_cell.length_c   1.000
_cell.angle_alpha   90.00
_cell.angle_beta   90.00
_cell.angle_gamma   90.00
#
_symmetry.space_group_name_H-M   'P 1'
#
loop_
_entity.id
_entity.type
_entity.pdbx_description
1 polymer ?
#
loop_
_entity_poly.entity_id
_entity_poly.type
_entity_poly.pdbx_seq_one_letter_code
_entity_poly.pdbx_strand_id
1 'polypeptide(L)'
;MACLKNEPAGCSVIKDRFGCLNSIDGSTVGSFSGLKILGQPCVWCGGKPCATDGPLKSSLCLPFDYLARGAGRVFSSVDNAALTVAECGQSKFEFGDVSCLVPWASGCNKIIDFKTCTSLTDGRPFSFVAGFKAKGQPCVWCGGLPCSTANSNLCEPFDFAVNGKAHAFNSGIDLPTYSVASCSKSGVPGPKALPMASRDELHGTLEVVNCGYPNPIWQKVGKACGFCKALVPRIQESYRTGSDYCSQNGGLTCARVSLGSLGSCEEGKAVTCSYQFALEDNALCECAPKMSPMTLATEVPRPSATELECLVSAKTGCFAVKDKLACLSSKDASGVKSDRTLAVDGEPCVWCGGGSCTSDSNDTCVPYDWLARGQDVAYTVLLQAPSVLAVAAVAHCNGMARTFGNTGCLITQVNGCSSIWDKANCLSSLDGRPYHQIAGLGQPCVWCGGVACNSNNDILCEPYDFAVHGAAHAFVTHFAARSYSTAACENGQPVAHELPSALANEGVNMMVNCGVPNPTWSMVGKSCDFCKVQVAAEAMAIMKTCSVYCSAQGNLKCYKAWTSFKHSCDVKAAVTCEYHFAADENAVCECDLPIMKPQPWQKLRPTEGEMTCLKSHASGCRDIKDRINCLSSKDGSSMPDQYGLKIRGEPCVWCGDGLCASGVQDTCAPYEWLMKGQGRVFHTMSAVANFQVAKCFSDKDADFENVQCLQKAAAGCPAMLNEDSCLGAVDGRSTQYVAGFKVAGQPCVWCGGGLCHSLHDNRCESYDFAVHGAGHAFNTFHAEAVYKIAACEDGKPAIQMMASALSEHGISMQVTCGSYTPIWSRVSCSCGNCKVVVPKIQDTFKTCADYCKDQVGNPMCISSAKVHRNSCDKAADVTCDYAFAKDEDALCKCTALPKVLLPHEQQQQTYSQCGGSA
;
A
#
# COMPACT_ATOMS: atom_id res chain seq x y z
N MET A 1 -26.03 -40.35 10.25
CA MET A 1 -27.39 -40.36 9.67
C MET A 1 -28.48 -40.80 10.65
N ALA A 2 -28.25 -41.72 11.59
CA ALA A 2 -29.29 -42.18 12.54
C ALA A 2 -29.90 -41.09 13.44
N CYS A 3 -29.27 -39.90 13.53
CA CYS A 3 -29.78 -38.76 14.29
C CYS A 3 -30.78 -37.89 13.50
N LEU A 4 -30.80 -38.02 12.16
CA LEU A 4 -31.62 -37.19 11.28
C LEU A 4 -33.03 -37.79 11.20
N LYS A 5 -34.04 -36.94 11.29
CA LYS A 5 -35.44 -37.33 11.19
C LYS A 5 -35.72 -37.84 9.77
N ASN A 6 -36.31 -39.02 9.67
CA ASN A 6 -36.81 -39.49 8.39
C ASN A 6 -38.05 -38.68 7.99
N GLU A 7 -37.98 -37.91 6.90
CA GLU A 7 -39.11 -37.13 6.39
C GLU A 7 -39.83 -37.90 5.28
N PRO A 8 -40.93 -38.61 5.58
CA PRO A 8 -41.53 -39.61 4.68
C PRO A 8 -42.06 -39.03 3.36
N ALA A 9 -42.32 -37.73 3.31
CA ALA A 9 -42.73 -37.02 2.10
C ALA A 9 -41.54 -36.54 1.24
N GLY A 10 -40.29 -36.75 1.68
CA GLY A 10 -39.06 -36.32 1.03
C GLY A 10 -38.62 -34.90 1.42
N CYS A 11 -37.38 -34.54 1.08
CA CYS A 11 -36.80 -33.24 1.45
C CYS A 11 -37.55 -32.05 0.80
N SER A 12 -38.16 -32.24 -0.37
CA SER A 12 -38.78 -31.19 -1.17
C SER A 12 -39.98 -30.50 -0.53
N VAL A 13 -40.65 -31.17 0.42
CA VAL A 13 -41.78 -30.59 1.15
C VAL A 13 -41.34 -29.65 2.27
N ILE A 14 -40.07 -29.71 2.68
CA ILE A 14 -39.57 -28.92 3.81
C ILE A 14 -39.33 -27.47 3.37
N LYS A 15 -39.97 -26.52 4.07
CA LYS A 15 -39.93 -25.09 3.73
C LYS A 15 -39.12 -24.24 4.70
N ASP A 16 -38.58 -24.82 5.76
CA ASP A 16 -37.75 -24.11 6.72
C ASP A 16 -36.37 -24.77 6.85
N ARG A 17 -35.37 -23.92 7.14
CA ARG A 17 -33.96 -24.35 7.25
C ARG A 17 -33.78 -25.42 8.30
N PHE A 18 -34.39 -25.27 9.47
CA PHE A 18 -34.19 -26.17 10.59
C PHE A 18 -34.75 -27.57 10.30
N GLY A 19 -35.97 -27.66 9.77
CA GLY A 19 -36.55 -28.92 9.32
C GLY A 19 -35.67 -29.59 8.27
N CYS A 20 -35.10 -28.81 7.35
CA CYS A 20 -34.27 -29.32 6.27
C CYS A 20 -32.97 -29.91 6.83
N LEU A 21 -32.25 -29.15 7.66
CA LEU A 21 -30.95 -29.55 8.21
C LEU A 21 -31.01 -30.68 9.25
N ASN A 22 -32.21 -31.05 9.71
CA ASN A 22 -32.42 -32.15 10.65
C ASN A 22 -33.08 -33.37 10.02
N SER A 23 -33.22 -33.43 8.69
CA SER A 23 -33.96 -34.50 8.01
C SER A 23 -33.12 -35.27 6.99
N ILE A 24 -33.50 -36.52 6.78
CA ILE A 24 -33.14 -37.32 5.59
C ILE A 24 -34.37 -37.49 4.71
N ASP A 25 -34.16 -37.63 3.40
CA ASP A 25 -35.22 -37.89 2.46
C ASP A 25 -35.83 -39.28 2.73
N GLY A 26 -37.09 -39.30 3.13
CA GLY A 26 -37.86 -40.51 3.39
C GLY A 26 -38.84 -40.89 2.30
N SER A 27 -38.76 -40.24 1.14
CA SER A 27 -39.75 -40.44 0.09
C SER A 27 -39.78 -41.90 -0.37
N THR A 28 -40.97 -42.42 -0.68
CA THR A 28 -41.13 -43.79 -1.20
C THR A 28 -40.48 -43.98 -2.58
N VAL A 29 -40.06 -42.89 -3.21
CA VAL A 29 -39.39 -42.88 -4.51
C VAL A 29 -37.89 -43.11 -4.28
N GLY A 30 -37.47 -44.37 -4.37
CA GLY A 30 -36.06 -44.76 -4.15
C GLY A 30 -35.05 -44.05 -5.06
N SER A 31 -35.48 -43.61 -6.25
CA SER A 31 -34.66 -42.84 -7.18
C SER A 31 -35.46 -41.83 -8.01
N PHE A 32 -34.88 -40.67 -8.27
CA PHE A 32 -35.45 -39.62 -9.13
C PHE A 32 -34.45 -39.31 -10.25
N SER A 33 -34.87 -39.43 -11.51
CA SER A 33 -34.00 -39.25 -12.69
C SER A 33 -32.70 -40.09 -12.66
N GLY A 34 -32.78 -41.32 -12.14
CA GLY A 34 -31.63 -42.22 -12.02
C GLY A 34 -30.72 -41.95 -10.81
N LEU A 35 -30.99 -40.92 -10.02
CA LEU A 35 -30.27 -40.61 -8.78
C LEU A 35 -31.00 -41.24 -7.59
N LYS A 36 -30.29 -41.98 -6.75
CA LYS A 36 -30.84 -42.54 -5.51
C LYS A 36 -31.07 -41.40 -4.51
N ILE A 37 -32.31 -41.12 -4.12
CA ILE A 37 -32.62 -40.00 -3.20
C ILE A 37 -33.06 -40.50 -1.81
N LEU A 38 -33.66 -41.68 -1.71
CA LEU A 38 -34.10 -42.23 -0.42
C LEU A 38 -32.92 -42.46 0.54
N GLY A 39 -33.07 -41.93 1.74
CA GLY A 39 -32.12 -42.01 2.84
C GLY A 39 -31.00 -40.97 2.79
N GLN A 40 -31.05 -40.02 1.86
CA GLN A 40 -30.03 -38.98 1.73
C GLN A 40 -30.26 -37.81 2.68
N PRO A 41 -29.20 -37.14 3.18
CA PRO A 41 -29.36 -35.91 3.92
C PRO A 41 -30.01 -34.85 3.02
N CYS A 42 -30.94 -34.11 3.62
CA CYS A 42 -31.54 -32.96 2.97
C CYS A 42 -30.56 -31.78 2.93
N VAL A 43 -30.69 -30.89 1.93
CA VAL A 43 -29.81 -29.73 1.74
C VAL A 43 -30.66 -28.48 1.57
N TRP A 44 -30.37 -27.46 2.38
CA TRP A 44 -31.04 -26.18 2.37
C TRP A 44 -30.42 -25.21 1.36
N CYS A 45 -31.23 -24.56 0.54
CA CYS A 45 -30.77 -23.66 -0.53
C CYS A 45 -30.87 -22.17 -0.17
N GLY A 46 -30.47 -21.82 1.06
CA GLY A 46 -30.39 -20.42 1.50
C GLY A 46 -31.72 -19.66 1.51
N GLY A 47 -32.86 -20.36 1.64
CA GLY A 47 -34.19 -19.74 1.59
C GLY A 47 -34.67 -19.36 0.18
N LYS A 48 -33.91 -19.71 -0.86
CA LYS A 48 -34.32 -19.62 -2.27
C LYS A 48 -34.75 -21.00 -2.78
N PRO A 49 -35.59 -21.08 -3.84
CA PRO A 49 -35.88 -22.35 -4.48
C PRO A 49 -34.60 -23.02 -4.96
N CYS A 50 -34.43 -24.28 -4.59
CA CYS A 50 -33.30 -25.09 -4.99
C CYS A 50 -33.30 -25.33 -6.50
N ALA A 51 -34.46 -25.48 -7.14
CA ALA A 51 -34.58 -25.72 -8.57
C ALA A 51 -35.16 -24.49 -9.28
N THR A 52 -34.67 -24.17 -10.48
CA THR A 52 -35.19 -23.04 -11.27
C THR A 52 -36.32 -23.44 -12.23
N ASP A 53 -36.47 -24.74 -12.51
CA ASP A 53 -37.52 -25.28 -13.36
C ASP A 53 -38.07 -26.64 -12.86
N GLY A 54 -39.09 -27.16 -13.55
CA GLY A 54 -39.70 -28.45 -13.23
C GLY A 54 -40.63 -28.47 -12.00
N PRO A 55 -41.07 -29.67 -11.58
CA PRO A 55 -42.02 -29.84 -10.46
C PRO A 55 -41.45 -29.44 -9.10
N LEU A 56 -40.11 -29.28 -9.00
CA LEU A 56 -39.42 -28.96 -7.76
C LEU A 56 -39.07 -27.47 -7.61
N LYS A 57 -39.49 -26.60 -8.54
CA LYS A 57 -39.17 -25.15 -8.58
C LYS A 57 -39.57 -24.30 -7.37
N SER A 58 -40.29 -24.88 -6.40
CA SER A 58 -40.71 -24.22 -5.16
C SER A 58 -40.09 -24.85 -3.91
N SER A 59 -39.24 -25.86 -4.09
CA SER A 59 -38.61 -26.59 -2.99
C SER A 59 -37.42 -25.79 -2.48
N LEU A 60 -37.41 -25.45 -1.19
CA LEU A 60 -36.29 -24.72 -0.55
C LEU A 60 -35.24 -25.70 0.03
N CYS A 61 -35.55 -26.99 -0.05
CA CYS A 61 -34.79 -28.10 0.51
C CYS A 61 -34.83 -29.27 -0.47
N LEU A 62 -33.70 -29.90 -0.80
CA LEU A 62 -33.63 -31.05 -1.73
C LEU A 62 -32.62 -32.10 -1.25
N PRO A 63 -32.71 -33.36 -1.70
CA PRO A 63 -31.75 -34.41 -1.35
C PRO A 63 -30.35 -34.12 -1.89
N PHE A 64 -29.32 -34.52 -1.15
CA PHE A 64 -27.92 -34.19 -1.49
C PHE A 64 -27.49 -34.60 -2.90
N ASP A 65 -27.69 -35.85 -3.35
CA ASP A 65 -27.25 -36.25 -4.69
C ASP A 65 -28.06 -35.55 -5.79
N TYR A 66 -29.30 -35.16 -5.51
CA TYR A 66 -30.08 -34.39 -6.46
C TYR A 66 -29.41 -33.05 -6.77
N LEU A 67 -28.83 -32.38 -5.76
CA LEU A 67 -28.06 -31.15 -5.94
C LEU A 67 -26.65 -31.43 -6.47
N ALA A 68 -25.92 -32.38 -5.88
CA ALA A 68 -24.52 -32.64 -6.19
C ALA A 68 -24.31 -33.26 -7.59
N ARG A 69 -25.26 -34.07 -8.08
CA ARG A 69 -25.16 -34.81 -9.34
C ARG A 69 -26.18 -34.38 -10.39
N GLY A 70 -27.25 -33.68 -9.99
CA GLY A 70 -28.23 -33.08 -10.91
C GLY A 70 -27.79 -31.75 -11.54
N ALA A 71 -26.58 -31.26 -11.22
CA ALA A 71 -26.02 -29.96 -11.60
C ALA A 71 -25.93 -29.67 -13.13
N GLY A 72 -26.34 -30.60 -13.99
CA GLY A 72 -26.35 -30.42 -15.45
C GLY A 72 -27.64 -29.88 -16.06
N ARG A 73 -28.76 -29.71 -15.30
CA ARG A 73 -30.05 -29.33 -15.92
C ARG A 73 -30.94 -28.30 -15.20
N VAL A 74 -30.73 -27.96 -13.91
CA VAL A 74 -31.83 -27.33 -13.11
C VAL A 74 -31.39 -26.23 -12.11
N PHE A 75 -30.12 -25.85 -12.04
CA PHE A 75 -29.60 -24.98 -10.96
C PHE A 75 -28.91 -23.71 -11.51
N SER A 76 -29.66 -22.66 -11.85
CA SER A 76 -29.09 -21.41 -12.36
C SER A 76 -29.04 -20.23 -11.36
N SER A 77 -29.44 -20.40 -10.09
CA SER A 77 -29.56 -19.24 -9.17
C SER A 77 -29.20 -19.45 -7.69
N VAL A 78 -28.64 -20.61 -7.30
CA VAL A 78 -28.21 -20.84 -5.91
C VAL A 78 -26.71 -20.57 -5.81
N ASP A 79 -26.32 -19.46 -5.18
CA ASP A 79 -24.93 -19.19 -4.83
C ASP A 79 -24.39 -20.39 -4.02
N ASN A 80 -23.27 -20.98 -4.45
CA ASN A 80 -22.67 -22.14 -3.75
C ASN A 80 -22.38 -21.86 -2.26
N ALA A 81 -22.24 -20.58 -1.88
CA ALA A 81 -22.07 -20.11 -0.50
C ALA A 81 -23.33 -20.26 0.39
N ALA A 82 -24.50 -20.58 -0.17
CA ALA A 82 -25.77 -20.65 0.56
C ALA A 82 -26.31 -22.08 0.75
N LEU A 83 -25.61 -23.10 0.23
CA LEU A 83 -25.99 -24.50 0.42
C LEU A 83 -25.55 -24.98 1.80
N THR A 84 -26.47 -25.54 2.58
CA THR A 84 -26.14 -26.17 3.88
C THR A 84 -26.71 -27.58 3.90
N VAL A 85 -25.85 -28.58 4.13
CA VAL A 85 -26.23 -30.00 4.15
C VAL A 85 -26.69 -30.39 5.57
N ALA A 86 -27.70 -31.24 5.68
CA ALA A 86 -28.13 -31.84 6.94
C ALA A 86 -27.02 -32.75 7.48
N GLU A 87 -26.47 -32.40 8.63
CA GLU A 87 -25.38 -33.13 9.27
C GLU A 87 -25.76 -33.53 10.71
N CYS A 88 -25.30 -34.71 11.13
CA CYS A 88 -25.35 -35.12 12.52
C CYS A 88 -24.24 -34.41 13.29
N GLY A 89 -24.44 -33.13 13.61
CA GLY A 89 -23.32 -32.34 14.12
C GLY A 89 -23.66 -30.90 14.47
N GLN A 90 -24.81 -30.63 15.07
CA GLN A 90 -24.93 -29.46 15.94
C GLN A 90 -25.67 -29.90 17.19
N SER A 91 -25.03 -29.71 18.34
CA SER A 91 -25.73 -29.74 19.62
C SER A 91 -27.01 -28.93 19.45
N LYS A 92 -28.18 -29.56 19.65
CA LYS A 92 -29.41 -28.81 19.88
C LYS A 92 -29.06 -27.77 20.93
N PHE A 93 -28.98 -26.51 20.52
CA PHE A 93 -29.07 -25.43 21.48
C PHE A 93 -30.53 -25.43 21.92
N GLU A 94 -30.87 -26.33 22.84
CA GLU A 94 -32.15 -26.26 23.52
C GLU A 94 -32.12 -24.94 24.27
N PHE A 95 -32.88 -23.97 23.78
CA PHE A 95 -33.16 -22.79 24.57
C PHE A 95 -33.68 -23.32 25.90
N GLY A 96 -32.95 -23.01 26.99
CA GLY A 96 -33.52 -23.17 28.32
C GLY A 96 -34.88 -22.48 28.32
N ASP A 97 -35.81 -23.00 29.14
CA ASP A 97 -37.19 -22.53 29.22
C ASP A 97 -37.32 -21.02 28.91
N VAL A 98 -37.99 -20.66 27.82
CA VAL A 98 -38.22 -19.26 27.40
C VAL A 98 -39.59 -18.75 27.86
N SER A 99 -40.33 -19.55 28.64
CA SER A 99 -41.70 -19.23 29.06
C SER A 99 -41.83 -17.96 29.90
N CYS A 100 -40.75 -17.53 30.56
CA CYS A 100 -40.74 -16.26 31.31
C CYS A 100 -40.58 -15.03 30.42
N LEU A 101 -40.15 -15.19 29.16
CA LEU A 101 -39.92 -14.07 28.24
C LEU A 101 -41.25 -13.64 27.61
N VAL A 102 -41.50 -12.34 27.60
CA VAL A 102 -42.73 -11.78 27.03
C VAL A 102 -42.52 -11.48 25.54
N PRO A 103 -43.48 -11.78 24.63
CA PRO A 103 -43.38 -11.39 23.24
C PRO A 103 -43.43 -9.87 23.05
N TRP A 104 -42.47 -9.31 22.32
CA TRP A 104 -42.47 -7.90 21.92
C TRP A 104 -43.17 -7.73 20.58
N ALA A 105 -44.39 -7.19 20.57
CA ALA A 105 -45.24 -7.12 19.38
C ALA A 105 -44.58 -6.45 18.16
N SER A 106 -43.67 -5.49 18.38
CA SER A 106 -42.96 -4.79 17.30
C SER A 106 -41.68 -5.49 16.80
N GLY A 107 -41.25 -6.56 17.47
CA GLY A 107 -40.04 -7.34 17.16
C GLY A 107 -38.75 -6.84 17.79
N CYS A 108 -37.79 -7.76 17.96
CA CYS A 108 -36.52 -7.47 18.64
C CYS A 108 -35.79 -6.27 18.01
N ASN A 109 -35.89 -6.13 16.69
CA ASN A 109 -35.27 -5.10 15.88
C ASN A 109 -35.70 -3.65 16.19
N LYS A 110 -36.72 -3.45 17.03
CA LYS A 110 -37.14 -2.13 17.51
C LYS A 110 -36.67 -1.81 18.93
N ILE A 111 -35.97 -2.73 19.58
CA ILE A 111 -35.48 -2.56 20.93
C ILE A 111 -34.10 -1.90 20.88
N ILE A 112 -33.94 -0.80 21.62
CA ILE A 112 -32.72 0.02 21.62
C ILE A 112 -31.98 -0.02 22.96
N ASP A 113 -32.47 -0.77 23.94
CA ASP A 113 -31.83 -0.91 25.25
C ASP A 113 -31.62 -2.38 25.64
N PHE A 114 -30.53 -2.61 26.37
CA PHE A 114 -30.07 -3.93 26.79
C PHE A 114 -31.09 -4.70 27.63
N LYS A 115 -31.73 -4.02 28.60
CA LYS A 115 -32.59 -4.66 29.60
C LYS A 115 -33.87 -5.17 28.96
N THR A 116 -34.48 -4.37 28.09
CA THR A 116 -35.65 -4.75 27.29
C THR A 116 -35.29 -5.86 26.32
N CYS A 117 -34.14 -5.76 25.63
CA CYS A 117 -33.73 -6.77 24.67
C CYS A 117 -33.53 -8.14 25.33
N THR A 118 -32.91 -8.18 26.52
CA THR A 118 -32.58 -9.44 27.21
C THR A 118 -33.71 -10.03 28.05
N SER A 119 -34.93 -9.49 27.96
CA SER A 119 -36.11 -9.96 28.69
C SER A 119 -37.31 -10.35 27.79
N LEU A 120 -37.15 -10.30 26.47
CA LEU A 120 -38.26 -10.47 25.52
C LEU A 120 -37.97 -11.54 24.45
N THR A 121 -39.06 -12.00 23.82
CA THR A 121 -39.03 -12.76 22.56
C THR A 121 -39.55 -11.90 21.41
N ASP A 122 -39.21 -12.24 20.18
CA ASP A 122 -39.71 -11.54 19.01
C ASP A 122 -41.21 -11.83 18.81
N GLY A 123 -42.05 -10.81 18.95
CA GLY A 123 -43.51 -10.91 18.83
C GLY A 123 -44.06 -10.50 17.46
N ARG A 124 -43.22 -10.34 16.42
CA ARG A 124 -43.72 -9.96 15.09
C ARG A 124 -44.70 -11.02 14.54
N PRO A 125 -45.67 -10.60 13.72
CA PRO A 125 -46.70 -11.52 13.23
C PRO A 125 -46.16 -12.60 12.28
N PHE A 126 -45.05 -12.33 11.57
CA PHE A 126 -44.42 -13.27 10.64
C PHE A 126 -43.45 -14.23 11.33
N SER A 127 -43.49 -15.50 10.94
CA SER A 127 -42.62 -16.54 11.52
C SER A 127 -41.15 -16.42 11.13
N PHE A 128 -40.82 -15.70 10.04
CA PHE A 128 -39.46 -15.59 9.50
C PHE A 128 -39.13 -14.18 9.01
N VAL A 129 -37.85 -13.81 9.05
CA VAL A 129 -37.24 -12.59 8.49
C VAL A 129 -36.04 -13.01 7.65
N ALA A 130 -36.06 -12.66 6.35
CA ALA A 130 -34.99 -13.01 5.41
C ALA A 130 -34.59 -14.51 5.43
N GLY A 131 -35.58 -15.40 5.65
CA GLY A 131 -35.35 -16.85 5.72
C GLY A 131 -34.98 -17.40 7.11
N PHE A 132 -34.79 -16.55 8.12
CA PHE A 132 -34.46 -16.94 9.50
C PHE A 132 -35.68 -16.84 10.41
N LYS A 133 -35.85 -17.78 11.35
CA LYS A 133 -36.98 -17.78 12.27
C LYS A 133 -36.94 -16.53 13.15
N ALA A 134 -38.04 -15.78 13.18
CA ALA A 134 -38.15 -14.58 14.00
C ALA A 134 -39.12 -14.82 15.15
N LYS A 135 -40.40 -15.05 14.86
CA LYS A 135 -41.46 -15.15 15.87
C LYS A 135 -41.15 -16.18 16.96
N GLY A 136 -41.23 -15.73 18.20
CA GLY A 136 -41.00 -16.52 19.41
C GLY A 136 -39.54 -16.86 19.67
N GLN A 137 -38.57 -16.36 18.88
CA GLN A 137 -37.17 -16.47 19.23
C GLN A 137 -36.82 -15.48 20.34
N PRO A 138 -35.92 -15.83 21.28
CA PRO A 138 -35.38 -14.86 22.21
C PRO A 138 -34.62 -13.78 21.45
N CYS A 139 -34.69 -12.55 21.94
CA CYS A 139 -33.94 -11.43 21.39
C CYS A 139 -32.45 -11.51 21.79
N VAL A 140 -31.56 -11.01 20.94
CA VAL A 140 -30.10 -10.95 21.14
C VAL A 140 -29.64 -9.51 21.10
N TRP A 141 -28.96 -9.07 22.16
CA TRP A 141 -28.33 -7.76 22.25
C TRP A 141 -26.91 -7.77 21.69
N CYS A 142 -26.58 -6.81 20.85
CA CYS A 142 -25.33 -6.75 20.09
C CYS A 142 -24.30 -5.77 20.69
N GLY A 143 -24.19 -5.76 22.03
CA GLY A 143 -23.19 -4.95 22.73
C GLY A 143 -23.37 -3.43 22.63
N GLY A 144 -24.56 -2.94 22.24
CA GLY A 144 -24.80 -1.52 21.98
C GLY A 144 -24.31 -1.04 20.61
N LEU A 145 -23.84 -1.96 19.77
CA LEU A 145 -23.54 -1.73 18.36
C LEU A 145 -24.67 -2.30 17.48
N PRO A 146 -24.81 -1.81 16.23
CA PRO A 146 -25.72 -2.42 15.27
C PRO A 146 -25.41 -3.90 15.10
N CYS A 147 -26.44 -4.74 15.21
CA CYS A 147 -26.33 -6.17 14.96
C CYS A 147 -25.91 -6.44 13.52
N SER A 148 -26.37 -5.65 12.55
CA SER A 148 -26.08 -5.86 11.13
C SER A 148 -25.41 -4.63 10.51
N THR A 149 -24.77 -4.78 9.35
CA THR A 149 -24.30 -3.63 8.55
C THR A 149 -25.43 -2.95 7.76
N ALA A 150 -26.52 -3.69 7.51
CA ALA A 150 -27.64 -3.23 6.71
C ALA A 150 -28.63 -2.35 7.51
N ASN A 151 -28.58 -2.39 8.84
CA ASN A 151 -29.49 -1.63 9.70
C ASN A 151 -28.81 -1.21 11.01
N SER A 152 -29.38 -0.20 11.68
CA SER A 152 -28.89 0.31 12.97
C SER A 152 -29.50 -0.39 14.19
N ASN A 153 -30.07 -1.60 14.02
CA ASN A 153 -30.79 -2.27 15.10
C ASN A 153 -29.79 -2.83 16.12
N LEU A 154 -29.95 -2.48 17.40
CA LEU A 154 -29.06 -2.93 18.48
C LEU A 154 -29.46 -4.29 19.08
N CYS A 155 -30.60 -4.83 18.64
CA CYS A 155 -31.21 -6.05 19.12
C CYS A 155 -31.88 -6.79 17.95
N GLU A 156 -31.69 -8.09 17.79
CA GLU A 156 -32.28 -8.89 16.69
C GLU A 156 -32.73 -10.28 17.22
N PRO A 157 -33.67 -10.99 16.56
CA PRO A 157 -34.04 -12.34 16.98
C PRO A 157 -32.87 -13.31 16.80
N PHE A 158 -32.72 -14.26 17.72
CA PHE A 158 -31.56 -15.15 17.80
C PHE A 158 -31.14 -15.82 16.49
N ASP A 159 -32.07 -16.45 15.77
CA ASP A 159 -31.74 -17.17 14.53
C ASP A 159 -31.19 -16.23 13.46
N PHE A 160 -31.75 -15.01 13.36
CA PHE A 160 -31.22 -13.97 12.47
C PHE A 160 -29.84 -13.50 12.93
N ALA A 161 -29.66 -13.24 14.23
CA ALA A 161 -28.41 -12.76 14.81
C ALA A 161 -27.23 -13.74 14.66
N VAL A 162 -27.49 -15.04 14.83
CA VAL A 162 -26.44 -16.06 14.88
C VAL A 162 -26.21 -16.71 13.51
N ASN A 163 -27.28 -16.93 12.73
CA ASN A 163 -27.18 -17.66 11.46
C ASN A 163 -27.22 -16.78 10.21
N GLY A 164 -27.49 -15.47 10.34
CA GLY A 164 -27.60 -14.52 9.23
C GLY A 164 -26.29 -14.07 8.58
N LYS A 165 -25.16 -14.74 8.84
CA LYS A 165 -23.79 -14.27 8.54
C LYS A 165 -23.54 -13.94 7.06
N ALA A 166 -24.26 -14.56 6.12
CA ALA A 166 -24.14 -14.29 4.68
C ALA A 166 -25.05 -13.16 4.16
N HIS A 167 -26.00 -12.67 4.97
CA HIS A 167 -27.00 -11.67 4.56
C HIS A 167 -27.01 -10.40 5.42
N ALA A 168 -26.34 -10.38 6.58
CA ALA A 168 -26.50 -9.28 7.53
C ALA A 168 -25.27 -8.84 8.35
N PHE A 169 -24.20 -9.63 8.51
CA PHE A 169 -23.14 -9.29 9.51
C PHE A 169 -21.81 -8.88 8.88
N ASN A 170 -21.13 -7.89 9.49
CA ASN A 170 -19.78 -7.47 9.11
C ASN A 170 -18.78 -8.59 9.47
N SER A 171 -17.75 -8.80 8.66
CA SER A 171 -16.63 -9.70 8.98
C SER A 171 -15.74 -9.22 10.15
N GLY A 172 -16.11 -8.13 10.84
CA GLY A 172 -15.25 -7.43 11.80
C GLY A 172 -15.88 -7.00 13.13
N ILE A 173 -17.02 -7.56 13.55
CA ILE A 173 -17.51 -7.33 14.93
C ILE A 173 -17.18 -8.56 15.77
N ASP A 174 -16.31 -8.34 16.75
CA ASP A 174 -15.83 -9.36 17.68
C ASP A 174 -17.02 -9.98 18.45
N LEU A 175 -17.10 -11.31 18.47
CA LEU A 175 -18.17 -12.10 19.12
C LEU A 175 -18.33 -11.97 20.67
N PRO A 176 -17.43 -11.37 21.49
CA PRO A 176 -17.58 -11.41 22.96
C PRO A 176 -18.74 -10.59 23.54
N THR A 177 -19.46 -9.78 22.77
CA THR A 177 -20.42 -8.79 23.31
C THR A 177 -21.90 -9.16 23.17
N TYR A 178 -22.22 -10.36 22.65
CA TYR A 178 -23.61 -10.78 22.48
C TYR A 178 -24.23 -11.34 23.77
N SER A 179 -25.45 -10.90 24.10
CA SER A 179 -26.26 -11.45 25.19
C SER A 179 -27.63 -11.86 24.67
N VAL A 180 -28.02 -13.12 24.88
CA VAL A 180 -29.36 -13.63 24.50
C VAL A 180 -30.33 -13.53 25.67
N ALA A 181 -31.57 -13.16 25.40
CA ALA A 181 -32.66 -13.26 26.36
C ALA A 181 -32.87 -14.71 26.79
N SER A 182 -32.95 -14.95 28.10
CA SER A 182 -33.16 -16.29 28.65
C SER A 182 -33.92 -16.22 29.96
N CYS A 183 -34.46 -17.35 30.42
CA CYS A 183 -34.95 -17.45 31.79
C CYS A 183 -33.86 -18.02 32.70
N SER A 184 -33.67 -17.39 33.84
CA SER A 184 -32.95 -17.99 34.96
C SER A 184 -33.69 -19.24 35.47
N LYS A 185 -33.02 -20.08 36.26
CA LYS A 185 -33.65 -21.25 36.90
C LYS A 185 -34.86 -20.88 37.78
N SER A 186 -34.94 -19.64 38.23
CA SER A 186 -36.07 -19.10 39.01
C SER A 186 -37.20 -18.52 38.15
N GLY A 187 -37.18 -18.71 36.83
CA GLY A 187 -38.20 -18.18 35.92
C GLY A 187 -38.16 -16.66 35.75
N VAL A 188 -37.05 -16.00 36.10
CA VAL A 188 -36.87 -14.56 35.92
C VAL A 188 -36.11 -14.31 34.60
N PRO A 189 -36.61 -13.42 33.72
CA PRO A 189 -35.90 -13.02 32.51
C PRO A 189 -34.54 -12.41 32.81
N GLY A 190 -33.51 -12.79 32.04
CA GLY A 190 -32.18 -12.21 32.15
C GLY A 190 -31.25 -12.61 31.00
N PRO A 191 -30.14 -11.87 30.83
CA PRO A 191 -29.15 -12.14 29.81
C PRO A 191 -28.41 -13.46 30.09
N LYS A 192 -28.21 -14.26 29.05
CA LYS A 192 -27.26 -15.37 29.04
C LYS A 192 -26.23 -15.10 27.96
N ALA A 193 -24.95 -15.23 28.31
CA ALA A 193 -23.88 -15.18 27.31
C ALA A 193 -24.02 -16.39 26.38
N LEU A 194 -23.84 -16.19 25.08
CA LEU A 194 -23.89 -17.29 24.11
C LEU A 194 -22.68 -18.22 24.29
N PRO A 195 -22.88 -19.53 24.47
CA PRO A 195 -21.79 -20.49 24.43
C PRO A 195 -21.17 -20.48 23.03
N MET A 196 -19.85 -20.28 22.97
CA MET A 196 -19.08 -20.51 21.75
C MET A 196 -19.31 -21.96 21.29
N ALA A 197 -19.50 -22.17 19.99
CA ALA A 197 -19.56 -23.51 19.40
C ALA A 197 -18.38 -24.38 19.89
N SER A 198 -18.61 -25.67 20.06
CA SER A 198 -17.76 -26.65 20.74
C SER A 198 -16.29 -26.64 20.32
N ARG A 199 -15.48 -25.96 21.14
CA ARG A 199 -14.17 -26.27 21.75
C ARG A 199 -13.15 -27.30 21.22
N ASP A 200 -13.32 -28.01 20.10
CA ASP A 200 -12.34 -29.04 19.65
C ASP A 200 -11.57 -28.75 18.34
N GLU A 201 -11.86 -27.69 17.57
CA GLU A 201 -11.17 -27.45 16.29
C GLU A 201 -10.69 -26.00 16.09
N LEU A 202 -9.87 -25.46 17.01
CA LEU A 202 -9.07 -24.26 16.72
C LEU A 202 -7.69 -24.68 16.18
N HIS A 203 -7.61 -25.00 14.89
CA HIS A 203 -6.34 -24.98 14.18
C HIS A 203 -6.06 -23.52 13.81
N GLY A 204 -4.99 -22.92 14.37
CA GLY A 204 -4.67 -21.51 14.17
C GLY A 204 -4.65 -21.10 12.68
N THR A 205 -5.05 -19.86 12.40
CA THR A 205 -5.22 -19.32 11.04
C THR A 205 -4.01 -18.48 10.60
N LEU A 206 -4.02 -18.06 9.33
CA LEU A 206 -3.17 -16.97 8.85
C LEU A 206 -3.78 -15.64 9.32
N GLU A 207 -3.09 -14.90 10.17
CA GLU A 207 -3.53 -13.56 10.59
C GLU A 207 -2.41 -12.53 10.44
N VAL A 208 -2.81 -11.28 10.21
CA VAL A 208 -1.88 -10.13 10.23
C VAL A 208 -1.67 -9.73 11.69
N VAL A 209 -0.48 -9.99 12.23
CA VAL A 209 -0.06 -9.50 13.54
C VAL A 209 0.79 -8.26 13.33
N ASN A 210 0.34 -7.11 13.85
CA ASN A 210 1.02 -5.84 13.65
C ASN A 210 2.37 -5.86 14.39
N CYS A 211 3.47 -5.78 13.64
CA CYS A 211 4.82 -5.91 14.15
C CYS A 211 5.77 -4.77 13.74
N GLY A 212 5.22 -3.66 13.23
CA GLY A 212 5.98 -2.66 12.50
C GLY A 212 6.25 -3.10 11.05
N TYR A 213 6.91 -2.27 10.26
CA TYR A 213 7.18 -2.59 8.85
C TYR A 213 8.43 -3.47 8.70
N PRO A 214 8.40 -4.52 7.86
CA PRO A 214 7.22 -5.01 7.13
C PRO A 214 6.20 -5.65 8.08
N ASN A 215 4.89 -5.54 7.82
CA ASN A 215 3.84 -6.23 8.57
C ASN A 215 3.78 -7.71 8.13
N PRO A 216 4.46 -8.66 8.81
CA PRO A 216 4.41 -10.06 8.41
C PRO A 216 3.01 -10.65 8.60
N ILE A 217 2.59 -11.51 7.67
CA ILE A 217 1.47 -12.42 7.90
C ILE A 217 1.99 -13.55 8.79
N TRP A 218 1.43 -13.70 9.98
CA TRP A 218 1.83 -14.75 10.92
C TRP A 218 1.00 -16.00 10.67
N GLN A 219 1.66 -17.16 10.76
CA GLN A 219 1.03 -18.47 10.65
C GLN A 219 0.59 -18.98 12.02
N LYS A 220 -0.44 -19.85 12.02
CA LYS A 220 -0.96 -20.54 13.23
C LYS A 220 -1.35 -19.57 14.36
N VAL A 221 -1.82 -18.38 14.01
CA VAL A 221 -2.32 -17.42 14.99
C VAL A 221 -3.70 -17.89 15.43
N GLY A 222 -3.84 -18.24 16.71
CA GLY A 222 -5.16 -18.45 17.31
C GLY A 222 -5.84 -17.14 17.67
N LYS A 223 -5.06 -16.12 18.04
CA LYS A 223 -5.52 -14.76 18.31
C LYS A 223 -4.36 -13.76 18.31
N ALA A 224 -4.49 -12.64 17.61
CA ALA A 224 -3.61 -11.49 17.80
C ALA A 224 -3.84 -10.85 19.18
N CYS A 225 -2.77 -10.72 19.97
CA CYS A 225 -2.81 -10.31 21.38
C CYS A 225 -2.09 -8.99 21.68
N GLY A 226 -1.68 -8.26 20.65
CA GLY A 226 -1.02 -6.97 20.77
C GLY A 226 0.04 -6.75 19.68
N PHE A 227 0.82 -5.70 19.83
CA PHE A 227 1.95 -5.42 18.94
C PHE A 227 3.01 -6.52 19.06
N CYS A 228 3.35 -7.17 17.95
CA CYS A 228 4.17 -8.37 17.89
C CYS A 228 3.83 -9.46 18.91
N LYS A 229 2.55 -9.61 19.27
CA LYS A 229 2.12 -10.56 20.29
C LYS A 229 0.97 -11.40 19.78
N ALA A 230 1.12 -12.72 19.84
CA ALA A 230 0.10 -13.66 19.37
C ALA A 230 -0.04 -14.87 20.28
N LEU A 231 -1.28 -15.33 20.44
CA LEU A 231 -1.58 -16.63 21.02
C LEU A 231 -1.48 -17.70 19.92
N VAL A 232 -0.61 -18.68 20.15
CA VAL A 232 -0.35 -19.82 19.26
C VAL A 232 -0.92 -21.09 19.91
N PRO A 233 -2.07 -21.60 19.45
CA PRO A 233 -2.68 -22.78 20.02
C PRO A 233 -1.87 -24.03 19.64
N ARG A 234 -1.68 -24.95 20.59
CA ARG A 234 -0.91 -26.20 20.41
C ARG A 234 0.41 -25.97 19.65
N ILE A 235 1.25 -25.07 20.17
CA ILE A 235 2.44 -24.58 19.45
C ILE A 235 3.34 -25.72 18.95
N GLN A 236 3.43 -26.83 19.70
CA GLN A 236 4.26 -27.99 19.37
C GLN A 236 3.85 -28.71 18.07
N GLU A 237 2.62 -28.52 17.56
CA GLU A 237 2.20 -29.07 16.26
C GLU A 237 3.05 -28.56 15.10
N SER A 238 3.66 -27.38 15.24
CA SER A 238 4.39 -26.72 14.14
C SER A 238 5.71 -26.09 14.58
N TYR A 239 5.88 -25.77 15.86
CA TYR A 239 7.06 -25.10 16.40
C TYR A 239 7.45 -25.68 17.76
N ARG A 240 8.73 -26.01 17.98
CA ARG A 240 9.14 -26.61 19.26
C ARG A 240 9.26 -25.57 20.38
N THR A 241 9.64 -24.34 20.02
CA THR A 241 9.92 -23.24 20.95
C THR A 241 9.33 -21.91 20.45
N GLY A 242 9.20 -20.93 21.33
CA GLY A 242 8.80 -19.58 20.94
C GLY A 242 9.83 -18.89 20.04
N SER A 243 11.12 -19.23 20.17
CA SER A 243 12.17 -18.83 19.23
C SER A 243 11.93 -19.34 17.82
N ASP A 244 11.56 -20.62 17.66
CA ASP A 244 11.25 -21.20 16.35
C ASP A 244 10.09 -20.46 15.70
N TYR A 245 9.03 -20.20 16.48
CA TYR A 245 7.86 -19.46 16.03
C TYR A 245 8.20 -18.05 15.52
N CYS A 246 8.89 -17.24 16.33
CA CYS A 246 9.26 -15.87 15.95
C CYS A 246 10.20 -15.84 14.73
N SER A 247 11.14 -16.80 14.65
CA SER A 247 12.09 -16.85 13.54
C SER A 247 11.43 -17.17 12.20
N GLN A 248 10.41 -18.04 12.19
CA GLN A 248 9.67 -18.39 10.97
C GLN A 248 8.67 -17.30 10.55
N ASN A 249 8.15 -16.51 11.50
CA ASN A 249 7.18 -15.45 11.24
C ASN A 249 7.85 -14.09 11.01
N GLY A 250 8.63 -13.98 9.93
CA GLY A 250 9.28 -12.73 9.50
C GLY A 250 10.71 -12.52 10.00
N GLY A 251 11.41 -13.57 10.44
CA GLY A 251 12.81 -13.46 10.90
C GLY A 251 12.97 -12.70 12.22
N LEU A 252 11.90 -12.64 13.02
CA LEU A 252 11.86 -11.92 14.28
C LEU A 252 12.59 -12.70 15.39
N THR A 253 13.13 -11.97 16.35
CA THR A 253 13.70 -12.54 17.57
C THR A 253 12.64 -12.66 18.64
N CYS A 254 12.60 -13.78 19.36
CA CYS A 254 11.68 -13.94 20.47
C CYS A 254 12.06 -12.99 21.63
N ALA A 255 11.12 -12.13 22.04
CA ALA A 255 11.31 -11.20 23.14
C ALA A 255 10.81 -11.81 24.46
N ARG A 256 9.59 -12.35 24.46
CA ARG A 256 8.96 -12.99 25.62
C ARG A 256 8.05 -14.14 25.21
N VAL A 257 7.92 -15.10 26.11
CA VAL A 257 7.01 -16.24 25.95
C VAL A 257 6.37 -16.57 27.30
N SER A 258 5.09 -16.86 27.29
CA SER A 258 4.39 -17.43 28.44
C SER A 258 3.45 -18.57 28.00
N LEU A 259 3.08 -19.43 28.95
CA LEU A 259 2.00 -20.39 28.72
C LEU A 259 0.70 -19.62 28.51
N GLY A 260 0.04 -19.83 27.38
CA GLY A 260 -1.22 -19.17 27.02
C GLY A 260 -2.44 -19.99 27.45
N SER A 261 -3.53 -19.30 27.78
CA SER A 261 -4.84 -19.93 27.92
C SER A 261 -5.58 -19.87 26.58
N LEU A 262 -6.18 -20.98 26.15
CA LEU A 262 -6.86 -21.05 24.85
C LEU A 262 -7.94 -19.96 24.72
N GLY A 263 -7.82 -19.10 23.71
CA GLY A 263 -8.73 -17.98 23.42
C GLY A 263 -8.51 -16.70 24.24
N SER A 264 -7.55 -16.68 25.18
CA SER A 264 -7.22 -15.52 26.01
C SER A 264 -5.82 -14.98 25.71
N CYS A 265 -5.66 -13.66 25.81
CA CYS A 265 -4.36 -12.99 25.70
C CYS A 265 -3.72 -12.75 27.07
N GLU A 266 -4.25 -13.38 28.12
CA GLU A 266 -3.69 -13.35 29.47
C GLU A 266 -2.40 -14.16 29.54
N GLU A 267 -1.37 -13.54 30.13
CA GLU A 267 -0.09 -14.18 30.39
C GLU A 267 -0.23 -15.22 31.50
N GLY A 268 0.00 -16.48 31.17
CA GLY A 268 0.22 -17.51 32.18
C GLY A 268 1.65 -17.47 32.71
N LYS A 269 2.18 -18.63 33.10
CA LYS A 269 3.56 -18.72 33.60
C LYS A 269 4.55 -18.31 32.50
N ALA A 270 5.34 -17.27 32.76
CA ALA A 270 6.43 -16.87 31.89
C ALA A 270 7.48 -17.99 31.76
N VAL A 271 7.93 -18.25 30.53
CA VAL A 271 8.94 -19.25 30.19
C VAL A 271 10.02 -18.61 29.30
N THR A 272 11.15 -19.30 29.12
CA THR A 272 12.20 -18.80 28.23
C THR A 272 11.80 -18.98 26.76
N CYS A 273 12.34 -18.16 25.86
CA CYS A 273 12.11 -18.30 24.41
C CYS A 273 12.53 -19.67 23.84
N SER A 274 13.48 -20.35 24.50
CA SER A 274 13.95 -21.70 24.19
C SER A 274 13.15 -22.82 24.89
N TYR A 275 12.10 -22.50 25.64
CA TYR A 275 11.28 -23.48 26.33
C TYR A 275 10.60 -24.42 25.33
N GLN A 276 10.68 -25.73 25.60
CA GLN A 276 10.04 -26.76 24.80
C GLN A 276 8.63 -27.00 25.33
N PHE A 277 7.64 -26.69 24.51
CA PHE A 277 6.22 -26.86 24.85
C PHE A 277 5.78 -28.32 24.71
N ALA A 278 4.84 -28.74 25.55
CA ALA A 278 4.14 -30.02 25.37
C ALA A 278 3.08 -29.93 24.26
N LEU A 279 2.59 -31.07 23.76
CA LEU A 279 1.69 -31.14 22.60
C LEU A 279 0.40 -30.32 22.79
N GLU A 280 -0.08 -30.24 24.02
CA GLU A 280 -1.33 -29.54 24.37
C GLU A 280 -1.11 -28.11 24.86
N ASP A 281 0.14 -27.65 24.97
CA ASP A 281 0.42 -26.31 25.45
C ASP A 281 0.11 -25.26 24.37
N ASN A 282 -0.53 -24.18 24.80
CA ASN A 282 -0.63 -22.96 24.00
C ASN A 282 0.47 -22.00 24.44
N ALA A 283 0.99 -21.22 23.50
CA ALA A 283 2.02 -20.23 23.78
C ALA A 283 1.49 -18.84 23.49
N LEU A 284 1.72 -17.91 24.41
CA LEU A 284 1.61 -16.48 24.13
C LEU A 284 3.01 -15.97 23.77
N CYS A 285 3.26 -15.80 22.47
CA CYS A 285 4.55 -15.42 21.92
C CYS A 285 4.59 -13.93 21.64
N GLU A 286 5.58 -13.24 22.20
CA GLU A 286 5.91 -11.85 21.91
C GLU A 286 7.26 -11.81 21.18
N CYS A 287 7.23 -11.39 19.92
CA CYS A 287 8.41 -11.30 19.06
C CYS A 287 8.88 -9.85 18.97
N ALA A 288 10.13 -9.63 18.56
CA ALA A 288 10.70 -8.32 18.33
C ALA A 288 11.53 -8.33 17.04
N PRO A 289 11.56 -7.22 16.29
CA PRO A 289 12.51 -7.05 15.20
C PRO A 289 13.93 -7.27 15.71
N LYS A 290 14.77 -7.93 14.91
CA LYS A 290 16.17 -8.19 15.24
C LYS A 290 16.96 -6.87 15.19
N MET A 291 16.85 -6.05 16.22
CA MET A 291 17.62 -4.81 16.39
C MET A 291 18.65 -5.00 17.52
N SER A 292 19.90 -4.64 17.25
CA SER A 292 20.82 -4.29 18.33
C SER A 292 20.26 -3.08 19.07
N PRO A 293 20.38 -2.99 20.40
CA PRO A 293 19.77 -1.90 21.16
C PRO A 293 20.37 -0.57 20.72
N MET A 294 19.54 0.27 20.09
CA MET A 294 19.89 1.63 19.70
C MET A 294 19.13 2.57 20.64
N THR A 295 19.83 3.13 21.62
CA THR A 295 19.31 4.12 22.56
C THR A 295 19.12 5.46 21.86
N LEU A 296 17.86 5.95 21.82
CA LEU A 296 17.40 7.18 21.18
C LEU A 296 18.09 8.46 21.69
N ALA A 297 18.63 8.45 22.92
CA ALA A 297 19.28 9.61 23.52
C ALA A 297 20.61 10.03 22.84
N THR A 298 21.12 9.24 21.90
CA THR A 298 22.46 9.44 21.32
C THR A 298 22.48 10.25 20.03
N GLU A 299 21.35 10.44 19.33
CA GLU A 299 21.37 11.05 17.98
C GLU A 299 20.97 12.53 17.90
N VAL A 300 20.29 13.09 18.91
CA VAL A 300 19.91 14.52 18.91
C VAL A 300 20.48 15.20 20.15
N PRO A 301 21.63 15.89 20.07
CA PRO A 301 22.29 16.47 21.23
C PRO A 301 21.43 17.57 21.85
N ARG A 302 21.26 17.50 23.18
CA ARG A 302 20.65 18.56 23.98
C ARG A 302 21.57 19.79 23.98
N PRO A 303 21.09 21.00 23.66
CA PRO A 303 21.83 22.23 23.84
C PRO A 303 22.36 22.38 25.27
N SER A 304 23.58 22.91 25.41
CA SER A 304 24.17 23.22 26.71
C SER A 304 23.39 24.34 27.42
N ALA A 305 23.58 24.47 28.74
CA ALA A 305 22.89 25.49 29.53
C ALA A 305 23.11 26.92 29.00
N THR A 306 24.31 27.24 28.53
CA THR A 306 24.65 28.54 27.92
C THR A 306 23.91 28.75 26.59
N GLU A 307 23.68 27.68 25.82
CA GLU A 307 22.88 27.73 24.58
C GLU A 307 21.37 27.82 24.85
N LEU A 308 20.91 27.64 26.09
CA LEU A 308 19.50 27.87 26.44
C LEU A 308 19.23 29.33 26.85
N GLU A 309 20.27 30.13 27.10
CA GLU A 309 20.13 31.52 27.53
C GLU A 309 19.64 32.44 26.41
N CYS A 310 19.99 32.17 25.15
CA CYS A 310 19.54 33.00 24.03
C CYS A 310 18.13 32.66 23.51
N LEU A 311 17.57 31.51 23.90
CA LEU A 311 16.26 31.06 23.42
C LEU A 311 15.12 31.87 24.05
N VAL A 312 14.15 32.26 23.22
CA VAL A 312 12.97 33.01 23.64
C VAL A 312 12.06 32.13 24.49
N SER A 313 11.54 32.66 25.59
CA SER A 313 10.62 31.90 26.46
C SER A 313 9.23 31.83 25.85
N ALA A 314 8.81 30.64 25.41
CA ALA A 314 7.45 30.36 24.96
C ALA A 314 6.53 30.29 26.19
N LYS A 315 5.97 31.43 26.61
CA LYS A 315 5.17 31.58 27.85
C LYS A 315 3.97 30.63 27.96
N THR A 316 3.47 30.13 26.83
CA THR A 316 2.35 29.18 26.77
C THR A 316 2.80 27.75 26.54
N GLY A 317 4.11 27.47 26.63
CA GLY A 317 4.73 26.20 26.31
C GLY A 317 5.06 26.00 24.83
N CYS A 318 5.97 25.06 24.54
CA CYS A 318 6.39 24.72 23.17
C CYS A 318 5.22 24.20 22.33
N PHE A 319 4.28 23.48 22.93
CA PHE A 319 3.10 22.91 22.25
C PHE A 319 2.20 23.97 21.59
N ALA A 320 2.20 25.20 22.12
CA ALA A 320 1.46 26.33 21.56
C ALA A 320 2.12 26.90 20.29
N VAL A 321 3.37 26.56 20.01
CA VAL A 321 4.13 27.10 18.89
C VAL A 321 3.85 26.29 17.64
N LYS A 322 3.19 26.90 16.65
CA LYS A 322 2.84 26.25 15.37
C LYS A 322 3.76 26.66 14.21
N ASP A 323 4.68 27.60 14.44
CA ASP A 323 5.66 28.03 13.45
C ASP A 323 7.03 27.39 13.71
N LYS A 324 7.68 26.93 12.64
CA LYS A 324 8.98 26.24 12.72
C LYS A 324 10.07 27.15 13.30
N LEU A 325 10.15 28.39 12.84
CA LEU A 325 11.22 29.31 13.26
C LEU A 325 11.03 29.74 14.71
N ALA A 326 9.80 30.06 15.10
CA ALA A 326 9.43 30.32 16.49
C ALA A 326 9.74 29.12 17.39
N CYS A 327 9.46 27.89 16.93
CA CYS A 327 9.78 26.68 17.66
C CYS A 327 11.30 26.55 17.85
N LEU A 328 12.08 26.66 16.78
CA LEU A 328 13.54 26.49 16.81
C LEU A 328 14.31 27.65 17.45
N SER A 329 13.64 28.73 17.83
CA SER A 329 14.22 29.87 18.56
C SER A 329 13.70 29.98 20.01
N SER A 330 12.89 29.02 20.46
CA SER A 330 12.24 29.07 21.77
C SER A 330 12.65 27.94 22.72
N LYS A 331 12.47 28.20 24.01
CA LYS A 331 12.41 27.23 25.09
C LYS A 331 11.04 27.27 25.76
N ASP A 332 10.61 26.15 26.31
CA ASP A 332 9.35 26.07 27.04
C ASP A 332 9.38 26.98 28.26
N ALA A 333 8.33 27.77 28.45
CA ALA A 333 8.14 28.58 29.64
C ALA A 333 6.67 28.52 30.10
N SER A 334 6.06 27.33 29.96
CA SER A 334 4.68 27.08 30.39
C SER A 334 4.49 27.18 31.91
N GLY A 335 5.58 27.19 32.69
CA GLY A 335 5.55 27.12 34.14
C GLY A 335 5.29 25.70 34.69
N VAL A 336 5.15 24.70 33.81
CA VAL A 336 5.03 23.30 34.18
C VAL A 336 6.43 22.77 34.48
N LYS A 337 6.85 22.84 35.76
CA LYS A 337 8.21 22.41 36.16
C LYS A 337 8.53 20.96 35.81
N SER A 338 7.53 20.09 35.87
CA SER A 338 7.63 18.72 35.40
C SER A 338 6.26 18.17 35.05
N ASP A 339 6.14 17.46 33.93
CA ASP A 339 4.97 16.65 33.61
C ASP A 339 5.37 15.17 33.63
N ARG A 340 4.71 14.38 34.48
CA ARG A 340 4.97 12.93 34.65
C ARG A 340 6.46 12.56 34.71
N THR A 341 7.24 13.26 35.55
CA THR A 341 8.71 13.10 35.76
C THR A 341 9.63 13.66 34.67
N LEU A 342 9.08 14.22 33.58
CA LEU A 342 9.83 14.89 32.53
C LEU A 342 9.98 16.37 32.87
N ALA A 343 11.18 16.93 32.72
CA ALA A 343 11.35 18.37 32.79
C ALA A 343 10.70 18.98 31.54
N VAL A 344 9.94 20.06 31.72
CA VAL A 344 9.20 20.72 30.64
C VAL A 344 9.61 22.17 30.61
N ASP A 345 9.41 22.90 31.71
CA ASP A 345 9.84 24.29 31.86
C ASP A 345 11.35 24.45 31.69
N GLY A 346 11.75 25.35 30.79
CA GLY A 346 13.14 25.64 30.44
C GLY A 346 13.77 24.72 29.40
N GLU A 347 13.08 23.66 28.96
CA GLU A 347 13.58 22.78 27.91
C GLU A 347 13.54 23.46 26.52
N PRO A 348 14.53 23.24 25.65
CA PRO A 348 14.47 23.73 24.28
C PRO A 348 13.30 23.08 23.54
N CYS A 349 12.64 23.85 22.69
CA CYS A 349 11.56 23.33 21.87
C CYS A 349 12.10 22.49 20.70
N VAL A 350 11.32 21.51 20.23
CA VAL A 350 11.68 20.59 19.14
C VAL A 350 10.58 20.58 18.10
N TRP A 351 10.93 20.84 16.84
CA TRP A 351 10.01 20.88 15.70
C TRP A 351 9.94 19.53 15.00
N CYS A 352 8.74 18.94 14.85
CA CYS A 352 8.54 17.61 14.27
C CYS A 352 8.18 17.63 12.77
N GLY A 353 8.85 18.49 12.01
CA GLY A 353 8.69 18.55 10.56
C GLY A 353 7.32 19.02 10.06
N GLY A 354 6.54 19.69 10.91
CA GLY A 354 5.18 20.15 10.60
C GLY A 354 4.10 19.08 10.76
N GLY A 355 4.49 17.83 11.06
CA GLY A 355 3.59 16.79 11.54
C GLY A 355 3.43 16.85 13.07
N SER A 356 2.50 16.05 13.61
CA SER A 356 2.37 15.95 15.06
C SER A 356 3.55 15.21 15.69
N CYS A 357 4.08 15.78 16.77
CA CYS A 357 5.16 15.21 17.57
C CYS A 357 4.72 13.98 18.37
N THR A 358 3.43 13.85 18.69
CA THR A 358 2.89 12.73 19.46
C THR A 358 1.61 12.19 18.81
N SER A 359 1.27 10.92 19.08
CA SER A 359 0.09 10.25 18.51
C SER A 359 -1.25 10.77 19.03
N ASP A 360 -1.25 11.45 20.18
CA ASP A 360 -2.42 11.89 20.92
C ASP A 360 -2.62 13.42 20.89
N SER A 361 -1.71 14.17 20.28
CA SER A 361 -1.80 15.61 20.08
C SER A 361 -1.69 15.96 18.61
N ASN A 362 -1.97 17.22 18.26
CA ASN A 362 -1.65 17.82 16.96
C ASN A 362 -0.52 18.86 17.13
N ASP A 363 0.37 18.64 18.08
CA ASP A 363 1.42 19.59 18.42
C ASP A 363 2.63 19.37 17.54
N THR A 364 2.93 20.36 16.70
CA THR A 364 4.05 20.33 15.75
C THR A 364 5.38 20.74 16.38
N CYS A 365 5.33 21.23 17.62
CA CYS A 365 6.45 21.66 18.43
C CYS A 365 6.27 21.16 19.86
N VAL A 366 7.26 20.49 20.47
CA VAL A 366 7.17 19.98 21.85
C VAL A 366 8.48 20.20 22.62
N PRO A 367 8.47 20.16 23.96
CA PRO A 367 9.69 20.22 24.76
C PRO A 367 10.61 19.03 24.47
N TYR A 368 11.92 19.25 24.46
CA TYR A 368 12.91 18.21 24.14
C TYR A 368 12.77 16.93 24.99
N ASP A 369 12.59 17.07 26.29
CA ASP A 369 12.50 15.92 27.20
C ASP A 369 11.23 15.07 27.00
N TRP A 370 10.15 15.65 26.47
CA TRP A 370 8.97 14.89 26.05
C TRP A 370 9.29 13.94 24.90
N LEU A 371 10.02 14.42 23.91
CA LEU A 371 10.42 13.59 22.77
C LEU A 371 11.50 12.56 23.16
N ALA A 372 12.49 12.98 23.95
CA ALA A 372 13.65 12.16 24.27
C ALA A 372 13.36 11.06 25.31
N ARG A 373 12.41 11.28 26.23
CA ARG A 373 12.17 10.37 27.37
C ARG A 373 10.70 9.98 27.58
N GLY A 374 9.77 10.41 26.72
CA GLY A 374 8.33 10.19 26.89
C GLY A 374 7.79 8.79 26.52
N GLN A 375 8.64 7.85 26.09
CA GLN A 375 8.20 6.56 25.51
C GLN A 375 7.36 5.67 26.45
N ASP A 376 7.41 5.87 27.76
CA ASP A 376 6.70 5.00 28.74
C ASP A 376 5.51 5.66 29.44
N VAL A 377 5.17 6.92 29.13
CA VAL A 377 4.26 7.73 29.96
C VAL A 377 2.96 8.17 29.27
N ALA A 378 2.44 7.34 28.36
CA ALA A 378 1.21 7.48 27.56
C ALA A 378 1.30 8.26 26.24
N TYR A 379 2.50 8.66 25.83
CA TYR A 379 2.75 9.26 24.53
C TYR A 379 3.38 8.22 23.59
N THR A 380 2.60 7.64 22.68
CA THR A 380 3.24 7.00 21.52
C THR A 380 3.76 8.15 20.66
N VAL A 381 5.03 8.50 20.78
CA VAL A 381 5.67 9.40 19.82
C VAL A 381 5.42 8.79 18.43
N LEU A 382 5.00 9.58 17.43
CA LEU A 382 4.77 9.13 16.05
C LEU A 382 6.12 8.79 15.36
N LEU A 383 6.88 7.86 15.95
CA LEU A 383 8.17 7.35 15.47
C LEU A 383 8.00 6.37 14.30
N GLN A 384 6.79 6.23 13.74
CA GLN A 384 6.45 5.21 12.73
C GLN A 384 6.85 5.57 11.30
N ALA A 385 7.54 6.69 11.09
CA ALA A 385 8.17 6.98 9.81
C ALA A 385 9.67 7.31 10.00
N PRO A 386 10.59 6.58 9.33
CA PRO A 386 12.02 6.92 9.30
C PRO A 386 12.31 8.37 8.88
N SER A 387 11.34 9.05 8.25
CA SER A 387 11.40 10.45 7.87
C SER A 387 11.19 11.44 9.02
N VAL A 388 10.60 11.07 10.17
CA VAL A 388 10.39 12.01 11.30
C VAL A 388 11.68 12.24 12.08
N LEU A 389 12.49 11.19 12.30
CA LEU A 389 13.83 11.29 12.91
C LEU A 389 14.83 12.07 12.03
N ALA A 390 14.66 12.02 10.70
CA ALA A 390 15.47 12.80 9.77
C ALA A 390 15.06 14.29 9.67
N VAL A 391 13.94 14.70 10.27
CA VAL A 391 13.35 16.04 10.11
C VAL A 391 13.10 16.76 11.45
N ALA A 392 13.26 16.07 12.58
CA ALA A 392 13.18 16.70 13.90
C ALA A 392 14.37 17.65 14.10
N ALA A 393 14.08 18.93 14.37
CA ALA A 393 15.09 19.95 14.66
C ALA A 393 14.90 20.49 16.07
N VAL A 394 15.98 20.61 16.82
CA VAL A 394 15.98 21.14 18.20
C VAL A 394 16.34 22.61 18.18
N ALA A 395 15.64 23.41 18.98
CA ALA A 395 15.98 24.80 19.18
C ALA A 395 17.40 24.89 19.76
N HIS A 396 18.28 25.59 19.07
CA HIS A 396 19.61 25.92 19.57
C HIS A 396 19.94 27.35 19.17
N CYS A 397 20.89 27.96 19.87
CA CYS A 397 21.46 29.26 19.48
C CYS A 397 22.32 29.09 18.22
N ASN A 398 21.74 29.05 17.02
CA ASN A 398 22.50 29.51 15.86
C ASN A 398 22.66 31.00 16.09
N GLY A 399 23.81 31.59 15.78
CA GLY A 399 24.05 33.04 15.88
C GLY A 399 23.15 33.93 15.01
N MET A 400 21.89 33.52 14.76
CA MET A 400 20.82 34.22 14.07
C MET A 400 19.87 34.95 15.01
N ALA A 401 20.02 34.88 16.34
CA ALA A 401 19.50 35.92 17.21
C ALA A 401 20.32 37.20 16.93
N ARG A 402 20.09 37.81 15.77
CA ARG A 402 20.67 39.09 15.41
C ARG A 402 20.04 40.09 16.33
N THR A 403 20.78 40.50 17.35
CA THR A 403 20.51 41.76 18.03
C THR A 403 20.65 42.83 16.94
N PHE A 404 19.53 43.33 16.41
CA PHE A 404 19.53 44.60 15.71
C PHE A 404 20.19 45.60 16.68
N GLY A 405 21.32 46.20 16.28
CA GLY A 405 22.04 47.14 17.14
C GLY A 405 21.08 48.19 17.71
N ASN A 406 21.41 48.78 18.86
CA ASN A 406 20.56 49.70 19.64
C ASN A 406 19.40 50.34 18.85
N THR A 407 18.20 49.76 18.89
CA THR A 407 17.03 50.27 18.15
C THR A 407 16.26 51.36 18.89
N GLY A 408 16.79 51.85 20.02
CA GLY A 408 16.10 52.76 20.93
C GLY A 408 15.76 54.14 20.34
N CYS A 409 16.30 54.50 19.17
CA CYS A 409 15.93 55.71 18.46
C CYS A 409 14.74 55.53 17.49
N LEU A 410 14.33 54.29 17.22
CA LEU A 410 13.28 53.97 16.25
C LEU A 410 11.89 54.01 16.91
N ILE A 411 10.90 54.50 16.16
CA ILE A 411 9.52 54.70 16.62
C ILE A 411 8.72 53.42 16.40
N THR A 412 8.14 52.85 17.45
CA THR A 412 7.27 51.68 17.30
C THR A 412 5.94 52.05 16.65
N GLN A 413 5.66 51.47 15.49
CA GLN A 413 4.44 51.72 14.73
C GLN A 413 3.37 50.74 15.15
N VAL A 414 2.35 51.23 15.86
CA VAL A 414 1.29 50.39 16.45
C VAL A 414 0.56 49.54 15.41
N ASN A 415 0.45 50.03 14.17
CA ASN A 415 -0.18 49.33 13.04
C ASN A 415 0.82 48.51 12.19
N GLY A 416 2.09 48.46 12.58
CA GLY A 416 3.17 47.74 11.89
C GLY A 416 3.82 48.48 10.74
N CYS A 417 4.95 47.96 10.27
CA CYS A 417 5.68 48.51 9.13
C CYS A 417 4.83 48.58 7.87
N SER A 418 3.94 47.59 7.69
CA SER A 418 3.04 47.47 6.54
C SER A 418 2.07 48.64 6.36
N SER A 419 1.86 49.46 7.40
CA SER A 419 1.02 50.64 7.34
C SER A 419 1.74 51.90 6.84
N ILE A 420 3.06 51.81 6.62
CA ILE A 420 3.91 52.93 6.27
C ILE A 420 4.14 52.96 4.76
N TRP A 421 3.88 54.11 4.14
CA TRP A 421 3.93 54.30 2.68
C TRP A 421 5.04 55.23 2.22
N ASP A 422 5.84 55.77 3.14
CA ASP A 422 6.96 56.65 2.82
C ASP A 422 8.28 56.16 3.43
N LYS A 423 9.38 56.45 2.72
CA LYS A 423 10.72 55.99 3.06
C LYS A 423 11.18 56.49 4.43
N ALA A 424 10.89 57.74 4.78
CA ALA A 424 11.42 58.37 5.99
C ALA A 424 10.79 57.77 7.26
N ASN A 425 9.47 57.61 7.27
CA ASN A 425 8.77 56.97 8.36
C ASN A 425 9.13 55.48 8.44
N CYS A 426 9.33 54.80 7.31
CA CYS A 426 9.74 53.40 7.30
C CYS A 426 11.11 53.25 7.98
N LEU A 427 12.10 54.04 7.57
CA LEU A 427 13.48 53.94 8.07
C LEU A 427 13.72 54.55 9.46
N SER A 428 12.69 55.07 10.09
CA SER A 428 12.71 55.55 11.47
C SER A 428 11.83 54.72 12.42
N SER A 429 11.37 53.55 11.98
CA SER A 429 10.34 52.79 12.69
C SER A 429 10.70 51.34 13.04
N LEU A 430 10.02 50.83 14.06
CA LEU A 430 9.91 49.42 14.42
C LEU A 430 8.49 48.92 14.14
N ASP A 431 8.34 47.64 13.81
CA ASP A 431 7.03 47.02 13.72
C ASP A 431 6.44 46.81 15.11
N GLY A 432 5.28 47.42 15.36
CA GLY A 432 4.58 47.37 16.64
C GLY A 432 3.34 46.48 16.64
N ARG A 433 3.11 45.64 15.62
CA ARG A 433 1.89 44.81 15.57
C ARG A 433 1.87 43.82 16.74
N PRO A 434 0.80 43.77 17.55
CA PRO A 434 0.72 42.93 18.74
C PRO A 434 0.47 41.44 18.46
N TYR A 435 0.56 40.99 17.21
CA TYR A 435 0.05 39.67 16.80
C TYR A 435 1.10 38.56 16.99
N HIS A 436 0.90 37.71 17.99
CA HIS A 436 1.79 36.61 18.39
C HIS A 436 1.93 35.45 17.36
N GLN A 437 1.34 35.56 16.17
CA GLN A 437 1.33 34.49 15.16
C GLN A 437 2.20 34.78 13.93
N ILE A 438 2.85 35.95 13.86
CA ILE A 438 3.77 36.29 12.76
C ILE A 438 5.03 36.89 13.39
N ALA A 439 6.21 36.34 13.06
CA ALA A 439 7.49 36.92 13.46
C ALA A 439 7.57 38.38 12.96
N GLY A 440 7.80 39.35 13.86
CA GLY A 440 7.86 40.76 13.46
C GLY A 440 7.88 41.79 14.57
N LEU A 441 7.33 41.50 15.76
CA LEU A 441 7.24 42.50 16.83
C LEU A 441 8.63 43.01 17.26
N GLY A 442 8.83 44.33 17.18
CA GLY A 442 10.07 45.01 17.58
C GLY A 442 11.18 44.97 16.54
N GLN A 443 10.91 44.49 15.33
CA GLN A 443 11.90 44.49 14.24
C GLN A 443 11.98 45.85 13.54
N PRO A 444 13.17 46.27 13.08
CA PRO A 444 13.27 47.44 12.22
C PRO A 444 12.52 47.23 10.91
N CYS A 445 11.86 48.29 10.44
CA CYS A 445 11.20 48.25 9.15
C CYS A 445 12.22 48.33 8.01
N VAL A 446 11.88 47.71 6.88
CA VAL A 446 12.66 47.68 5.64
C VAL A 446 11.88 48.37 4.53
N TRP A 447 12.50 49.36 3.90
CA TRP A 447 11.96 50.08 2.76
C TRP A 447 12.37 49.40 1.45
N CYS A 448 11.39 48.99 0.64
CA CYS A 448 11.61 48.24 -0.60
C CYS A 448 11.74 49.15 -1.81
N GLY A 449 12.55 50.20 -1.70
CA GLY A 449 12.90 51.06 -2.85
C GLY A 449 11.73 51.78 -3.52
N GLY A 450 10.58 51.92 -2.85
CA GLY A 450 9.37 52.53 -3.40
C GLY A 450 8.53 51.61 -4.29
N VAL A 451 8.81 50.30 -4.27
CA VAL A 451 7.96 49.25 -4.85
C VAL A 451 7.45 48.33 -3.74
N ALA A 452 6.45 47.51 -4.07
CA ALA A 452 5.91 46.51 -3.15
C ALA A 452 7.01 45.55 -2.65
N CYS A 453 7.04 45.29 -1.35
CA CYS A 453 8.00 44.41 -0.69
C CYS A 453 7.77 42.92 -1.00
N ASN A 454 6.57 42.53 -1.44
CA ASN A 454 6.23 41.19 -1.88
C ASN A 454 5.14 41.26 -2.97
N SER A 455 4.85 40.13 -3.64
CA SER A 455 3.91 40.12 -4.77
C SER A 455 2.43 40.09 -4.39
N ASN A 456 2.09 39.98 -3.10
CA ASN A 456 0.71 39.75 -2.67
C ASN A 456 -0.04 41.04 -2.32
N ASN A 457 0.66 42.16 -2.20
CA ASN A 457 0.10 43.44 -1.82
C ASN A 457 0.99 44.60 -2.28
N ASP A 458 0.49 45.83 -2.17
CA ASP A 458 1.21 47.04 -2.57
C ASP A 458 2.07 47.63 -1.43
N ILE A 459 2.40 46.84 -0.40
CA ILE A 459 3.07 47.36 0.81
C ILE A 459 4.52 47.71 0.49
N LEU A 460 4.90 48.97 0.72
CA LEU A 460 6.24 49.50 0.41
C LEU A 460 7.26 49.36 1.56
N CYS A 461 6.78 48.96 2.74
CA CYS A 461 7.55 48.87 3.98
C CYS A 461 7.11 47.64 4.79
N GLU A 462 8.02 46.71 5.07
CA GLU A 462 7.72 45.48 5.84
C GLU A 462 8.75 45.29 6.97
N PRO A 463 8.43 44.54 8.05
CA PRO A 463 9.43 44.22 9.06
C PRO A 463 10.57 43.39 8.45
N TYR A 464 11.78 43.54 8.99
CA TYR A 464 12.99 42.95 8.43
C TYR A 464 12.87 41.46 8.09
N ASP A 465 12.40 40.62 9.01
CA ASP A 465 12.32 39.18 8.73
C ASP A 465 11.30 38.87 7.64
N PHE A 466 10.23 39.65 7.54
CA PHE A 466 9.24 39.45 6.50
C PHE A 466 9.80 39.85 5.11
N ALA A 467 10.51 40.98 5.05
CA ALA A 467 11.13 41.46 3.82
C ALA A 467 12.33 40.60 3.36
N VAL A 468 13.08 40.01 4.29
CA VAL A 468 14.36 39.31 4.00
C VAL A 468 14.24 37.79 4.07
N HIS A 469 13.35 37.26 4.93
CA HIS A 469 13.31 35.82 5.27
C HIS A 469 11.93 35.15 5.09
N GLY A 470 10.89 35.88 4.66
CA GLY A 470 9.52 35.38 4.46
C GLY A 470 9.34 34.36 3.32
N ALA A 471 10.04 33.24 3.36
CA ALA A 471 10.06 32.22 2.30
C ALA A 471 8.77 31.37 2.20
N ALA A 472 7.80 31.52 3.12
CA ALA A 472 6.58 30.71 3.14
C ALA A 472 5.36 31.34 2.44
N HIS A 473 5.42 32.63 2.05
CA HIS A 473 4.33 33.29 1.32
C HIS A 473 4.86 34.10 0.14
N ALA A 474 4.96 33.44 -1.01
CA ALA A 474 5.09 33.99 -2.36
C ALA A 474 6.03 35.21 -2.54
N PHE A 475 7.29 34.92 -2.80
CA PHE A 475 8.08 35.70 -3.77
C PHE A 475 8.04 34.95 -5.11
N VAL A 476 7.06 35.30 -5.97
CA VAL A 476 7.22 35.02 -7.39
C VAL A 476 8.22 36.04 -7.91
N THR A 477 9.27 35.53 -8.54
CA THR A 477 10.23 36.29 -9.33
C THR A 477 9.49 37.18 -10.34
N HIS A 478 9.26 38.45 -10.03
CA HIS A 478 9.26 39.60 -10.94
C HIS A 478 9.03 40.88 -10.11
N PHE A 479 9.96 41.84 -10.26
CA PHE A 479 10.12 43.11 -9.51
C PHE A 479 10.89 43.01 -8.19
N ALA A 480 12.20 42.78 -8.27
CA ALA A 480 13.11 43.13 -7.20
C ALA A 480 13.19 44.67 -7.08
N ALA A 481 12.94 45.21 -5.88
CA ALA A 481 13.35 46.56 -5.55
C ALA A 481 14.84 46.71 -5.88
N ARG A 482 15.22 47.78 -6.60
CA ARG A 482 16.62 48.03 -6.98
C ARG A 482 17.52 48.37 -5.77
N SER A 483 16.92 48.67 -4.61
CA SER A 483 17.61 48.92 -3.35
C SER A 483 16.67 48.63 -2.18
N TYR A 484 17.24 48.06 -1.11
CA TYR A 484 16.58 47.89 0.18
C TYR A 484 17.33 48.70 1.24
N SER A 485 16.60 49.45 2.05
CA SER A 485 17.17 50.17 3.19
C SER A 485 16.51 49.64 4.46
N THR A 486 17.27 49.37 5.51
CA THR A 486 16.75 48.95 6.82
C THR A 486 16.84 50.09 7.82
N ALA A 487 15.82 50.26 8.66
CA ALA A 487 15.86 51.19 9.78
C ALA A 487 16.94 50.78 10.78
N ALA A 488 17.82 51.70 11.15
CA ALA A 488 18.85 51.47 12.17
C ALA A 488 19.05 52.74 13.01
N CYS A 489 19.79 52.64 14.10
CA CYS A 489 20.22 53.80 14.87
C CYS A 489 21.73 53.97 14.78
N GLU A 490 22.17 55.19 14.55
CA GLU A 490 23.55 55.59 14.69
C GLU A 490 23.57 56.88 15.52
N ASN A 491 24.35 56.88 16.62
CA ASN A 491 24.42 58.01 17.56
C ASN A 491 23.06 58.48 18.11
N GLY A 492 22.13 57.54 18.32
CA GLY A 492 20.80 57.83 18.87
C GLY A 492 19.85 58.54 17.87
N GLN A 493 20.21 58.60 16.59
CA GLN A 493 19.35 59.10 15.53
C GLN A 493 19.01 57.98 14.54
N PRO A 494 17.78 57.96 13.98
CA PRO A 494 17.44 57.01 12.93
C PRO A 494 18.29 57.25 11.68
N VAL A 495 18.92 56.19 11.20
CA VAL A 495 19.67 56.19 9.94
C VAL A 495 19.18 55.08 9.03
N ALA A 496 19.21 55.36 7.73
CA ALA A 496 19.00 54.36 6.70
C ALA A 496 20.28 53.55 6.54
N HIS A 497 20.27 52.29 6.94
CA HIS A 497 21.35 51.38 6.58
C HIS A 497 20.99 50.74 5.23
N GLU A 498 21.66 51.18 4.16
CA GLU A 498 21.54 50.53 2.86
C GLU A 498 22.04 49.09 3.01
N LEU A 499 21.18 48.13 2.70
CA LEU A 499 21.62 46.73 2.65
C LEU A 499 22.62 46.65 1.48
N PRO A 500 23.86 46.17 1.71
CA PRO A 500 24.85 46.11 0.64
C PRO A 500 24.27 45.38 -0.56
N SER A 501 24.46 45.91 -1.77
CA SER A 501 24.13 45.20 -3.02
C SER A 501 24.84 43.83 -3.14
N ALA A 502 25.81 43.57 -2.26
CA ALA A 502 26.47 42.29 -2.04
C ALA A 502 25.57 41.21 -1.38
N LEU A 503 24.54 41.57 -0.60
CA LEU A 503 23.50 40.60 -0.18
C LEU A 503 22.61 40.15 -1.35
N ALA A 504 22.66 40.85 -2.49
CA ALA A 504 22.03 40.43 -3.73
C ALA A 504 23.01 39.73 -4.72
N ASN A 505 24.32 39.70 -4.45
CA ASN A 505 25.33 39.27 -5.44
C ASN A 505 26.53 38.46 -4.92
N GLU A 506 26.66 38.17 -3.63
CA GLU A 506 27.54 37.07 -3.21
C GLU A 506 26.81 35.75 -3.44
N GLY A 507 27.42 34.83 -4.19
CA GLY A 507 26.82 33.56 -4.61
C GLY A 507 26.11 32.85 -3.47
N VAL A 508 24.79 33.07 -3.39
CA VAL A 508 23.98 32.62 -2.27
C VAL A 508 23.87 31.11 -2.35
N ASN A 509 24.00 30.47 -1.19
CA ASN A 509 23.55 29.11 -0.99
C ASN A 509 22.04 29.08 -1.25
N MET A 510 21.65 28.70 -2.47
CA MET A 510 20.27 28.72 -2.91
C MET A 510 19.75 27.29 -2.94
N MET A 511 18.54 27.07 -2.45
CA MET A 511 17.86 25.79 -2.62
C MET A 511 17.50 25.62 -4.09
N VAL A 512 18.22 24.76 -4.79
CA VAL A 512 17.89 24.38 -6.16
C VAL A 512 17.12 23.07 -6.08
N ASN A 513 15.90 23.07 -6.62
CA ASN A 513 15.06 21.89 -6.59
C ASN A 513 15.62 20.86 -7.58
N CYS A 514 16.35 19.87 -7.07
CA CYS A 514 17.00 18.82 -7.86
C CYS A 514 16.65 17.40 -7.37
N GLY A 515 15.47 17.23 -6.78
CA GLY A 515 15.00 15.96 -6.22
C GLY A 515 15.32 15.84 -4.74
N VAL A 516 14.93 14.73 -4.11
CA VAL A 516 15.16 14.50 -2.68
C VAL A 516 16.53 13.82 -2.48
N PRO A 517 17.38 14.33 -1.57
CA PRO A 517 17.19 15.56 -0.79
C PRO A 517 17.41 16.82 -1.64
N ASN A 518 16.61 17.87 -1.40
CA ASN A 518 16.76 19.19 -2.07
C ASN A 518 18.14 19.76 -1.70
N PRO A 519 19.15 19.71 -2.58
CA PRO A 519 20.48 20.12 -2.19
C PRO A 519 20.51 21.64 -2.11
N THR A 520 21.21 22.18 -1.11
CA THR A 520 21.53 23.61 -1.09
C THR A 520 22.74 23.81 -1.99
N TRP A 521 22.57 24.56 -3.08
CA TRP A 521 23.64 24.75 -4.07
C TRP A 521 24.39 26.04 -3.78
N SER A 522 25.71 25.96 -3.75
CA SER A 522 26.57 27.13 -3.58
C SER A 522 26.84 27.81 -4.92
N MET A 523 27.12 29.12 -4.88
CA MET A 523 27.59 29.88 -6.05
C MET A 523 26.62 29.89 -7.24
N VAL A 524 25.32 29.80 -6.96
CA VAL A 524 24.30 29.93 -7.99
C VAL A 524 24.05 31.41 -8.27
N GLY A 525 24.23 31.83 -9.52
CA GLY A 525 23.83 33.17 -9.97
C GLY A 525 22.31 33.27 -10.14
N LYS A 526 21.68 32.25 -10.73
CA LYS A 526 20.23 32.18 -10.92
C LYS A 526 19.73 30.74 -11.08
N SER A 527 18.55 30.41 -10.55
CA SER A 527 17.87 29.14 -10.84
C SER A 527 17.18 29.26 -12.18
N CYS A 528 17.43 28.32 -13.09
CA CYS A 528 16.88 28.33 -14.44
C CYS A 528 15.78 27.31 -14.64
N ASP A 529 15.87 26.15 -13.99
CA ASP A 529 14.86 25.08 -13.98
C ASP A 529 15.19 24.05 -12.88
N PHE A 530 14.50 22.92 -12.86
CA PHE A 530 14.84 21.76 -12.02
C PHE A 530 16.25 21.24 -12.34
N CYS A 531 17.13 21.22 -11.33
CA CYS A 531 18.56 20.95 -11.47
C CYS A 531 19.32 21.80 -12.51
N LYS A 532 18.75 22.90 -13.00
CA LYS A 532 19.40 23.75 -14.01
C LYS A 532 19.64 25.12 -13.44
N VAL A 533 20.90 25.55 -13.44
CA VAL A 533 21.31 26.82 -12.83
C VAL A 533 22.24 27.60 -13.75
N GLN A 534 22.20 28.92 -13.64
CA GLN A 534 23.24 29.79 -14.15
C GLN A 534 24.30 29.96 -13.05
N VAL A 535 25.53 29.56 -13.38
CA VAL A 535 26.72 29.69 -12.52
C VAL A 535 27.47 30.96 -12.91
N ALA A 536 27.73 31.82 -11.92
CA ALA A 536 28.40 33.10 -12.14
C ALA A 536 29.84 32.90 -12.64
N ALA A 537 30.33 33.84 -13.44
CA ALA A 537 31.68 33.80 -14.01
C ALA A 537 32.78 33.59 -12.95
N GLU A 538 32.66 34.22 -11.79
CA GLU A 538 33.61 34.06 -10.67
C GLU A 538 33.68 32.61 -10.16
N ALA A 539 32.53 31.93 -10.07
CA ALA A 539 32.47 30.53 -9.68
C ALA A 539 33.00 29.61 -10.77
N MET A 540 32.76 29.95 -12.04
CA MET A 540 33.35 29.23 -13.17
C MET A 540 34.86 29.46 -13.29
N ALA A 541 35.39 30.59 -12.85
CA ALA A 541 36.83 30.82 -12.78
C ALA A 541 37.51 29.84 -11.80
N ILE A 542 36.80 29.42 -10.74
CA ILE A 542 37.28 28.45 -9.76
C ILE A 542 37.06 27.01 -10.25
N MET A 543 35.82 26.69 -10.65
CA MET A 543 35.41 25.32 -10.96
C MET A 543 35.79 24.87 -12.38
N LYS A 544 36.00 25.81 -13.30
CA LYS A 544 36.39 25.65 -14.70
C LYS A 544 35.39 24.93 -15.61
N THR A 545 34.68 23.90 -15.14
CA THR A 545 33.72 23.11 -15.93
C THR A 545 32.41 22.85 -15.18
N CYS A 546 31.31 22.61 -15.91
CA CYS A 546 30.05 22.23 -15.28
C CYS A 546 30.12 20.86 -14.60
N SER A 547 30.99 19.95 -15.07
CA SER A 547 31.23 18.64 -14.44
C SER A 547 31.77 18.78 -13.02
N VAL A 548 32.77 19.65 -12.83
CA VAL A 548 33.34 19.96 -11.51
C VAL A 548 32.33 20.68 -10.63
N TYR A 549 31.59 21.66 -11.20
CA TYR A 549 30.55 22.37 -10.47
C TYR A 549 29.47 21.43 -9.93
N CYS A 550 28.87 20.59 -10.80
CA CYS A 550 27.83 19.63 -10.39
C CYS A 550 28.34 18.62 -9.37
N SER A 551 29.59 18.15 -9.50
CA SER A 551 30.19 17.24 -8.54
C SER A 551 30.33 17.88 -7.15
N ALA A 552 30.60 19.18 -7.08
CA ALA A 552 30.66 19.92 -5.83
C ALA A 552 29.29 20.11 -5.15
N GLN A 553 28.18 20.05 -5.90
CA GLN A 553 26.81 20.19 -5.37
C GLN A 553 26.24 18.85 -4.84
N GLY A 554 27.07 18.07 -4.14
CA GLY A 554 26.66 16.77 -3.58
C GLY A 554 26.84 15.58 -4.53
N ASN A 555 27.93 15.57 -5.31
CA ASN A 555 28.27 14.51 -6.27
C ASN A 555 27.25 14.33 -7.41
N LEU A 556 26.59 15.41 -7.84
CA LEU A 556 25.71 15.38 -9.01
C LEU A 556 26.54 15.22 -10.28
N LYS A 557 25.97 14.55 -11.30
CA LYS A 557 26.61 14.44 -12.61
C LYS A 557 26.12 15.56 -13.51
N CYS A 558 27.01 16.22 -14.23
CA CYS A 558 26.57 17.16 -15.26
C CYS A 558 25.86 16.39 -16.39
N TYR A 559 24.65 16.81 -16.72
CA TYR A 559 23.85 16.26 -17.82
C TYR A 559 24.02 17.10 -19.08
N LYS A 560 23.92 18.42 -18.97
CA LYS A 560 24.13 19.37 -20.07
C LYS A 560 24.78 20.67 -19.59
N ALA A 561 25.48 21.33 -20.49
CA ALA A 561 26.14 22.61 -20.24
C ALA A 561 25.95 23.58 -21.40
N TRP A 562 25.87 24.87 -21.09
CA TRP A 562 25.79 25.94 -22.08
C TRP A 562 26.62 27.15 -21.63
N THR A 563 27.11 27.93 -22.58
CA THR A 563 27.51 29.32 -22.32
C THR A 563 26.25 30.17 -22.20
N SER A 564 26.28 31.22 -21.38
CA SER A 564 25.10 32.03 -21.08
C SER A 564 25.39 33.53 -21.08
N PHE A 565 24.34 34.33 -21.26
CA PHE A 565 24.44 35.78 -21.06
C PHE A 565 24.56 36.08 -19.57
N LYS A 566 25.24 37.18 -19.24
CA LYS A 566 25.49 37.60 -17.86
C LYS A 566 24.17 37.70 -17.08
N HIS A 567 24.04 36.94 -15.99
CA HIS A 567 22.86 36.87 -15.13
C HIS A 567 21.56 36.40 -15.81
N SER A 568 21.63 35.69 -16.95
CA SER A 568 20.46 35.12 -17.61
C SER A 568 20.55 33.61 -17.75
N CYS A 569 19.38 32.97 -17.75
CA CYS A 569 19.21 31.57 -18.11
C CYS A 569 19.15 31.34 -19.62
N ASP A 570 19.25 32.42 -20.40
CA ASP A 570 19.33 32.38 -21.85
C ASP A 570 20.68 31.78 -22.29
N VAL A 571 20.59 30.70 -23.06
CA VAL A 571 21.75 29.97 -23.55
C VAL A 571 22.29 30.63 -24.82
N LYS A 572 23.60 30.90 -24.86
CA LYS A 572 24.29 31.45 -26.03
C LYS A 572 24.73 30.33 -26.98
N ALA A 573 25.33 29.27 -26.46
CA ALA A 573 25.70 28.07 -27.21
C ALA A 573 25.75 26.84 -26.31
N ALA A 574 25.35 25.68 -26.83
CA ALA A 574 25.52 24.40 -26.15
C ALA A 574 26.99 23.96 -26.16
N VAL A 575 27.48 23.46 -25.03
CA VAL A 575 28.85 22.96 -24.86
C VAL A 575 28.83 21.64 -24.10
N THR A 576 29.97 20.94 -24.08
CA THR A 576 30.09 19.70 -23.29
C THR A 576 30.23 20.02 -21.80
N CYS A 577 29.90 19.07 -20.92
CA CYS A 577 30.08 19.22 -19.48
C CYS A 577 31.54 19.44 -19.05
N GLU A 578 32.49 19.02 -19.89
CA GLU A 578 33.93 19.19 -19.71
C GLU A 578 34.47 20.46 -20.39
N TYR A 579 33.60 21.32 -20.93
CA TYR A 579 34.02 22.59 -21.52
C TYR A 579 34.63 23.50 -20.45
N HIS A 580 35.80 24.06 -20.75
CA HIS A 580 36.51 25.00 -19.90
C HIS A 580 36.03 26.42 -20.18
N PHE A 581 35.32 27.01 -19.24
CA PHE A 581 34.83 28.39 -19.33
C PHE A 581 35.95 29.39 -19.03
N ALA A 582 35.99 30.51 -19.76
CA ALA A 582 36.91 31.61 -19.44
C ALA A 582 36.49 32.27 -18.11
N ALA A 583 37.42 32.97 -17.45
CA ALA A 583 37.21 33.54 -16.11
C ALA A 583 36.09 34.60 -16.05
N ASP A 584 35.71 35.17 -17.18
CA ASP A 584 34.65 36.17 -17.34
C ASP A 584 33.36 35.60 -17.96
N GLU A 585 33.31 34.30 -18.27
CA GLU A 585 32.16 33.65 -18.89
C GLU A 585 31.21 33.01 -17.87
N ASN A 586 29.90 33.21 -18.07
CA ASN A 586 28.87 32.57 -17.28
C ASN A 586 28.46 31.24 -17.92
N ALA A 587 28.24 30.22 -17.08
CA ALA A 587 27.75 28.93 -17.53
C ALA A 587 26.28 28.73 -17.13
N VAL A 588 25.52 28.00 -17.92
CA VAL A 588 24.32 27.32 -17.45
C VAL A 588 24.66 25.84 -17.34
N CYS A 589 24.54 25.28 -16.15
CA CYS A 589 24.80 23.87 -15.87
C CYS A 589 23.48 23.19 -15.49
N GLU A 590 23.11 22.15 -16.23
CA GLU A 590 22.05 21.21 -15.84
C GLU A 590 22.73 20.00 -15.22
N CYS A 591 22.68 19.93 -13.89
CA CYS A 591 23.15 18.76 -13.16
C CYS A 591 22.01 17.73 -13.11
N ASP A 592 22.34 16.47 -12.93
CA ASP A 592 21.37 15.41 -12.71
C ASP A 592 21.86 14.59 -11.52
N LEU A 593 20.91 14.03 -10.77
CA LEU A 593 21.26 12.98 -9.83
C LEU A 593 21.91 11.86 -10.65
N PRO A 594 22.98 11.21 -10.17
CA PRO A 594 23.63 10.14 -10.92
C PRO A 594 22.57 9.12 -11.30
N ILE A 595 22.18 9.12 -12.60
CA ILE A 595 20.97 8.49 -13.17
C ILE A 595 20.45 7.45 -12.21
N MET A 596 19.47 7.82 -11.37
CA MET A 596 18.70 6.80 -10.69
C MET A 596 18.10 6.01 -11.85
N LYS A 597 18.58 4.77 -12.04
CA LYS A 597 17.91 3.83 -12.93
C LYS A 597 16.41 3.98 -12.63
N PRO A 598 15.54 4.04 -13.66
CA PRO A 598 14.10 4.14 -13.45
C PRO A 598 13.77 3.21 -12.30
N GLN A 599 13.15 3.76 -11.26
CA GLN A 599 12.92 3.00 -10.04
C GLN A 599 12.32 1.65 -10.46
N PRO A 600 12.69 0.51 -9.86
CA PRO A 600 12.30 -0.81 -10.39
C PRO A 600 10.78 -0.97 -10.62
N TRP A 601 9.97 -0.14 -9.95
CA TRP A 601 8.51 -0.07 -10.09
C TRP A 601 8.00 0.84 -11.22
N GLN A 602 8.82 1.74 -11.77
CA GLN A 602 8.43 2.74 -12.76
C GLN A 602 8.30 2.10 -14.15
N LYS A 603 7.06 1.84 -14.58
CA LYS A 603 6.75 1.39 -15.94
C LYS A 603 7.12 2.50 -16.93
N LEU A 604 7.66 2.12 -18.09
CA LEU A 604 8.05 3.07 -19.14
C LEU A 604 6.84 3.82 -19.72
N ARG A 605 7.05 5.08 -20.08
CA ARG A 605 6.08 5.87 -20.85
C ARG A 605 5.95 5.25 -22.25
N PRO A 606 4.72 4.96 -22.72
CA PRO A 606 4.51 4.59 -24.11
C PRO A 606 5.07 5.63 -25.08
N THR A 607 5.59 5.16 -26.21
CA THR A 607 6.02 6.02 -27.31
C THR A 607 4.84 6.75 -27.94
N GLU A 608 5.09 7.84 -28.67
CA GLU A 608 4.02 8.59 -29.33
C GLU A 608 3.19 7.72 -30.29
N GLY A 609 3.84 6.77 -30.97
CA GLY A 609 3.18 5.77 -31.82
C GLY A 609 2.24 4.86 -31.04
N GLU A 610 2.67 4.40 -29.86
CA GLU A 610 1.88 3.56 -28.93
C GLU A 610 0.77 4.34 -28.21
N MET A 611 0.63 5.64 -28.44
CA MET A 611 -0.47 6.46 -27.87
C MET A 611 -1.46 6.96 -28.93
N THR A 612 -1.24 6.62 -30.20
CA THR A 612 -2.05 7.12 -31.33
C THR A 612 -3.53 6.72 -31.26
N CYS A 613 -3.82 5.53 -30.75
CA CYS A 613 -5.19 5.03 -30.56
C CYS A 613 -5.88 5.55 -29.28
N LEU A 614 -5.13 6.16 -28.34
CA LEU A 614 -5.70 6.62 -27.07
C LEU A 614 -6.62 7.82 -27.30
N LYS A 615 -7.83 7.74 -26.75
CA LYS A 615 -8.84 8.80 -26.85
C LYS A 615 -8.43 9.99 -25.98
N SER A 616 -8.37 11.17 -26.56
CA SER A 616 -8.14 12.40 -25.78
C SER A 616 -9.35 12.68 -24.89
N HIS A 617 -9.18 12.65 -23.56
CA HIS A 617 -10.24 12.94 -22.61
C HIS A 617 -10.29 14.44 -22.28
N ALA A 618 -11.30 15.16 -22.79
CA ALA A 618 -11.32 16.63 -22.81
C ALA A 618 -11.16 17.31 -21.45
N SER A 619 -11.60 16.67 -20.36
CA SER A 619 -11.49 17.21 -19.00
C SER A 619 -10.21 16.75 -18.27
N GLY A 620 -9.37 15.96 -18.93
CA GLY A 620 -8.13 15.41 -18.38
C GLY A 620 -8.32 14.03 -17.74
N CYS A 621 -7.21 13.40 -17.35
CA CYS A 621 -7.21 12.06 -16.77
C CYS A 621 -7.83 12.01 -15.37
N ARG A 622 -7.73 13.09 -14.59
CA ARG A 622 -8.18 13.13 -13.18
C ARG A 622 -9.68 12.96 -12.97
N ASP A 623 -10.45 13.38 -13.95
CA ASP A 623 -11.91 13.26 -13.93
C ASP A 623 -12.38 11.85 -14.26
N ILE A 624 -11.50 11.00 -14.77
CA ILE A 624 -11.84 9.63 -15.11
C ILE A 624 -11.83 8.79 -13.84
N LYS A 625 -13.01 8.31 -13.43
CA LYS A 625 -13.17 7.48 -12.23
C LYS A 625 -13.22 5.99 -12.53
N ASP A 626 -13.31 5.61 -13.80
CA ASP A 626 -13.33 4.21 -14.21
C ASP A 626 -12.04 3.81 -14.94
N ARG A 627 -11.62 2.58 -14.67
CA ARG A 627 -10.38 2.03 -15.20
C ARG A 627 -10.33 1.98 -16.73
N ILE A 628 -11.45 1.68 -17.39
CA ILE A 628 -11.50 1.43 -18.83
C ILE A 628 -11.28 2.74 -19.60
N ASN A 629 -12.03 3.78 -19.24
CA ASN A 629 -11.83 5.10 -19.83
C ASN A 629 -10.44 5.61 -19.48
N CYS A 630 -9.90 5.32 -18.30
CA CYS A 630 -8.55 5.74 -17.94
C CYS A 630 -7.52 5.08 -18.87
N LEU A 631 -7.53 3.74 -18.99
CA LEU A 631 -6.54 3.00 -19.76
C LEU A 631 -6.70 3.09 -21.28
N SER A 632 -7.83 3.61 -21.76
CA SER A 632 -8.07 3.90 -23.18
C SER A 632 -7.92 5.38 -23.54
N SER A 633 -7.48 6.21 -22.59
CA SER A 633 -7.36 7.66 -22.78
C SER A 633 -5.95 8.22 -22.59
N LYS A 634 -5.79 9.40 -23.17
CA LYS A 634 -4.72 10.35 -22.87
C LYS A 634 -5.34 11.65 -22.39
N ASP A 635 -4.58 12.42 -21.62
CA ASP A 635 -5.06 13.66 -21.05
C ASP A 635 -5.36 14.69 -22.15
N GLY A 636 -6.61 15.10 -22.26
CA GLY A 636 -7.06 16.11 -23.23
C GLY A 636 -7.36 17.47 -22.62
N SER A 637 -6.92 17.72 -21.38
CA SER A 637 -7.26 18.94 -20.65
C SER A 637 -6.75 20.20 -21.35
N SER A 638 -7.32 21.36 -20.98
CA SER A 638 -6.92 22.65 -21.52
C SER A 638 -5.49 23.08 -21.10
N MET A 639 -4.91 22.39 -20.12
CA MET A 639 -3.65 22.74 -19.47
C MET A 639 -2.49 21.92 -20.06
N PRO A 640 -1.53 22.54 -20.78
CA PRO A 640 -0.41 21.81 -21.38
C PRO A 640 0.52 21.19 -20.33
N ASP A 641 0.77 21.91 -19.24
CA ASP A 641 1.63 21.52 -18.14
C ASP A 641 1.09 22.05 -16.81
N GLN A 642 1.43 21.36 -15.72
CA GLN A 642 1.09 21.74 -14.36
C GLN A 642 2.32 21.55 -13.46
N TYR A 643 2.78 22.62 -12.81
CA TYR A 643 4.00 22.62 -11.99
C TYR A 643 5.26 22.16 -12.75
N GLY A 644 5.38 22.54 -14.03
CA GLY A 644 6.49 22.13 -14.90
C GLY A 644 6.45 20.66 -15.32
N LEU A 645 5.35 19.95 -15.08
CA LEU A 645 5.12 18.59 -15.54
C LEU A 645 4.12 18.61 -16.69
N LYS A 646 4.45 17.96 -17.80
CA LYS A 646 3.52 17.86 -18.93
C LYS A 646 2.26 17.10 -18.51
N ILE A 647 1.10 17.63 -18.86
CA ILE A 647 -0.19 17.01 -18.58
C ILE A 647 -0.87 16.64 -19.88
N ARG A 648 -1.15 17.63 -20.74
CA ARG A 648 -1.85 17.40 -21.99
C ARG A 648 -1.08 16.45 -22.91
N GLY A 649 -1.81 15.48 -23.43
CA GLY A 649 -1.32 14.47 -24.35
C GLY A 649 -0.58 13.33 -23.65
N GLU A 650 -0.37 13.39 -22.34
CA GLU A 650 0.20 12.27 -21.59
C GLU A 650 -0.79 11.12 -21.51
N PRO A 651 -0.32 9.86 -21.56
CA PRO A 651 -1.19 8.72 -21.34
C PRO A 651 -1.72 8.76 -19.91
N CYS A 652 -2.98 8.39 -19.74
CA CYS A 652 -3.55 8.28 -18.41
C CYS A 652 -2.99 7.06 -17.67
N VAL A 653 -2.93 7.11 -16.34
CA VAL A 653 -2.44 6.03 -15.48
C VAL A 653 -3.52 5.68 -14.48
N TRP A 654 -3.97 4.44 -14.50
CA TRP A 654 -4.91 3.89 -13.54
C TRP A 654 -4.18 3.46 -12.27
N CYS A 655 -4.72 3.81 -11.10
CA CYS A 655 -4.05 3.64 -9.80
C CYS A 655 -4.55 2.45 -8.96
N GLY A 656 -5.20 1.47 -9.61
CA GLY A 656 -5.59 0.20 -9.00
C GLY A 656 -6.73 0.34 -7.99
N ASP A 657 -7.78 1.08 -8.36
CA ASP A 657 -8.96 1.44 -7.54
C ASP A 657 -8.65 2.31 -6.30
N GLY A 658 -7.37 2.50 -5.96
CA GLY A 658 -6.89 3.41 -4.93
C GLY A 658 -6.61 4.82 -5.43
N LEU A 659 -6.25 5.70 -4.50
CA LEU A 659 -5.79 7.04 -4.79
C LEU A 659 -4.45 7.00 -5.52
N CYS A 660 -4.25 7.87 -6.51
CA CYS A 660 -2.98 7.96 -7.21
C CYS A 660 -1.86 8.52 -6.33
N ALA A 661 -2.17 9.54 -5.52
CA ALA A 661 -1.22 10.23 -4.67
C ALA A 661 -1.85 10.71 -3.35
N SER A 662 -1.01 11.00 -2.36
CA SER A 662 -1.41 11.55 -1.07
C SER A 662 -2.17 12.87 -1.25
N GLY A 663 -3.38 12.97 -0.68
CA GLY A 663 -4.16 14.21 -0.67
C GLY A 663 -4.99 14.48 -1.93
N VAL A 664 -5.03 13.55 -2.90
CA VAL A 664 -5.94 13.63 -4.07
C VAL A 664 -6.93 12.47 -4.09
N GLN A 665 -8.15 12.71 -4.58
CA GLN A 665 -9.20 11.69 -4.73
C GLN A 665 -9.23 11.05 -6.14
N ASP A 666 -8.13 11.18 -6.86
CA ASP A 666 -8.06 10.74 -8.25
C ASP A 666 -7.61 9.28 -8.32
N THR A 667 -8.39 8.45 -9.01
CA THR A 667 -8.09 7.06 -9.32
C THR A 667 -7.38 6.90 -10.68
N CYS A 668 -7.32 8.00 -11.45
CA CYS A 668 -6.63 8.10 -12.72
C CYS A 668 -5.84 9.41 -12.77
N ALA A 669 -4.59 9.38 -13.27
CA ALA A 669 -3.74 10.58 -13.34
C ALA A 669 -2.88 10.60 -14.62
N PRO A 670 -2.44 11.78 -15.08
CA PRO A 670 -1.51 11.89 -16.21
C PRO A 670 -0.15 11.26 -15.86
N TYR A 671 0.46 10.53 -16.81
CA TYR A 671 1.69 9.76 -16.55
C TYR A 671 2.82 10.61 -15.97
N GLU A 672 3.20 11.72 -16.60
CA GLU A 672 4.34 12.52 -16.14
C GLU A 672 4.06 13.18 -14.79
N TRP A 673 2.81 13.60 -14.55
CA TRP A 673 2.38 14.09 -13.24
C TRP A 673 2.57 13.05 -12.14
N LEU A 674 2.15 11.81 -12.38
CA LEU A 674 2.24 10.75 -11.37
C LEU A 674 3.68 10.26 -11.17
N MET A 675 4.46 10.12 -12.24
CA MET A 675 5.81 9.57 -12.17
C MET A 675 6.87 10.57 -11.72
N LYS A 676 6.64 11.87 -11.93
CA LYS A 676 7.61 12.94 -11.57
C LYS A 676 7.06 13.96 -10.57
N GLY A 677 5.80 13.82 -10.15
CA GLY A 677 5.15 14.74 -9.20
C GLY A 677 5.46 14.48 -7.74
N GLN A 678 6.04 13.34 -7.38
CA GLN A 678 6.41 13.08 -5.98
C GLN A 678 7.50 14.04 -5.52
N GLY A 679 7.28 14.72 -4.39
CA GLY A 679 8.15 15.77 -3.85
C GLY A 679 8.00 17.13 -4.55
N ARG A 680 7.21 17.22 -5.65
CA ARG A 680 6.92 18.47 -6.36
C ARG A 680 5.47 18.92 -6.19
N VAL A 681 4.54 18.01 -6.48
CA VAL A 681 3.10 18.27 -6.50
C VAL A 681 2.36 17.50 -5.41
N PHE A 682 2.92 16.38 -4.94
CA PHE A 682 2.39 15.59 -3.84
C PHE A 682 3.52 14.91 -3.07
N HIS A 683 3.26 14.53 -1.81
CA HIS A 683 4.29 13.94 -0.94
C HIS A 683 4.58 12.47 -1.26
N THR A 684 3.54 11.68 -1.54
CA THR A 684 3.67 10.22 -1.72
C THR A 684 2.79 9.71 -2.86
N MET A 685 3.37 8.94 -3.78
CA MET A 685 2.59 8.15 -4.74
C MET A 685 1.97 6.96 -3.99
N SER A 686 0.64 6.86 -3.99
CA SER A 686 -0.07 5.78 -3.29
C SER A 686 -0.20 4.51 -4.15
N ALA A 687 -0.08 4.66 -5.48
CA ALA A 687 -0.33 3.59 -6.44
C ALA A 687 0.90 2.74 -6.83
N VAL A 688 2.03 2.82 -6.10
CA VAL A 688 3.33 2.24 -6.51
C VAL A 688 3.24 0.74 -6.85
N ALA A 689 2.40 -0.02 -6.13
CA ALA A 689 2.28 -1.46 -6.33
C ALA A 689 1.38 -1.87 -7.52
N ASN A 690 0.34 -1.08 -7.85
CA ASN A 690 -0.81 -1.57 -8.62
C ASN A 690 -1.21 -0.68 -9.82
N PHE A 691 -0.37 0.27 -10.23
CA PHE A 691 -0.73 1.16 -11.32
C PHE A 691 -0.57 0.53 -12.71
N GLN A 692 -1.36 1.02 -13.68
CA GLN A 692 -1.30 0.61 -15.09
C GLN A 692 -1.31 1.85 -15.98
N VAL A 693 -0.45 1.86 -17.00
CA VAL A 693 -0.32 3.00 -17.92
C VAL A 693 -1.13 2.72 -19.16
N ALA A 694 -1.98 3.68 -19.55
CA ALA A 694 -2.71 3.65 -20.80
C ALA A 694 -1.70 3.56 -21.94
N LYS A 695 -1.81 2.50 -22.72
CA LYS A 695 -1.06 2.31 -23.96
C LYS A 695 -2.03 1.76 -24.97
N CYS A 696 -1.78 2.04 -26.23
CA CYS A 696 -2.35 1.21 -27.27
C CYS A 696 -1.88 -0.20 -27.01
N PHE A 697 -2.83 -1.09 -26.75
CA PHE A 697 -2.62 -2.46 -27.13
C PHE A 697 -2.47 -2.40 -28.64
N SER A 698 -1.22 -2.38 -29.11
CA SER A 698 -1.00 -2.73 -30.49
C SER A 698 -1.70 -4.08 -30.65
N ASP A 699 -2.61 -4.20 -31.62
CA ASP A 699 -3.17 -5.50 -32.02
C ASP A 699 -2.05 -6.55 -32.18
N LYS A 700 -0.79 -6.11 -32.35
CA LYS A 700 0.46 -6.89 -32.28
C LYS A 700 0.70 -7.78 -31.06
N ASP A 701 0.12 -7.52 -29.88
CA ASP A 701 0.35 -8.39 -28.71
C ASP A 701 -0.53 -9.66 -28.73
N ALA A 702 -1.51 -9.72 -29.62
CA ALA A 702 -2.23 -10.94 -29.97
C ALA A 702 -2.70 -10.86 -31.43
N ASP A 703 -1.78 -10.53 -32.34
CA ASP A 703 -2.06 -10.57 -33.77
C ASP A 703 -2.14 -12.05 -34.13
N PHE A 704 -3.33 -12.63 -33.97
CA PHE A 704 -3.64 -13.93 -34.53
C PHE A 704 -3.76 -13.74 -36.04
N GLU A 705 -2.64 -13.39 -36.70
CA GLU A 705 -2.55 -13.10 -38.15
C GLU A 705 -3.06 -14.29 -38.98
N ASN A 706 -3.11 -15.48 -38.37
CA ASN A 706 -3.63 -16.69 -38.96
C ASN A 706 -4.76 -17.29 -38.13
N VAL A 707 -5.97 -16.72 -38.21
CA VAL A 707 -7.22 -17.36 -37.73
C VAL A 707 -8.11 -17.85 -38.87
N GLN A 708 -7.62 -17.83 -40.12
CA GLN A 708 -8.44 -18.13 -41.29
C GLN A 708 -8.92 -19.59 -41.36
N CYS A 709 -8.24 -20.50 -40.67
CA CYS A 709 -8.66 -21.89 -40.55
C CYS A 709 -9.84 -22.10 -39.58
N LEU A 710 -10.13 -21.11 -38.73
CA LEU A 710 -11.16 -21.19 -37.68
C LEU A 710 -12.53 -20.80 -38.23
N GLN A 711 -13.58 -21.49 -37.78
CA GLN A 711 -14.95 -21.21 -38.19
C GLN A 711 -15.52 -19.99 -37.44
N LYS A 712 -16.26 -19.11 -38.13
CA LYS A 712 -16.98 -18.02 -37.45
C LYS A 712 -18.17 -18.56 -36.68
N ALA A 713 -18.14 -18.46 -35.35
CA ALA A 713 -19.28 -18.77 -34.51
C ALA A 713 -20.28 -17.61 -34.54
N ALA A 714 -21.32 -17.70 -35.38
CA ALA A 714 -22.27 -16.61 -35.61
C ALA A 714 -22.96 -16.07 -34.33
N ALA A 715 -23.14 -16.92 -33.32
CA ALA A 715 -23.70 -16.54 -32.02
C ALA A 715 -22.65 -16.01 -31.02
N GLY A 716 -21.37 -15.98 -31.41
CA GLY A 716 -20.22 -15.63 -30.57
C GLY A 716 -19.61 -16.82 -29.85
N CYS A 717 -18.41 -16.62 -29.29
CA CYS A 717 -17.75 -17.61 -28.44
C CYS A 717 -18.60 -18.05 -27.22
N PRO A 718 -19.32 -17.14 -26.52
CA PRO A 718 -20.17 -17.48 -25.36
C PRO A 718 -21.18 -18.61 -25.58
N ALA A 719 -21.67 -18.76 -26.82
CA ALA A 719 -22.69 -19.74 -27.14
C ALA A 719 -22.15 -21.18 -27.25
N MET A 720 -20.84 -21.38 -27.22
CA MET A 720 -20.20 -22.69 -27.39
C MET A 720 -19.99 -23.38 -26.04
N LEU A 721 -20.56 -24.58 -25.91
CA LEU A 721 -20.51 -25.39 -24.68
C LEU A 721 -19.53 -26.55 -24.77
N ASN A 722 -18.92 -26.78 -25.94
CA ASN A 722 -18.02 -27.89 -26.20
C ASN A 722 -16.62 -27.39 -26.61
N GLU A 723 -15.59 -28.07 -26.11
CA GLU A 723 -14.18 -27.73 -26.31
C GLU A 723 -13.80 -27.68 -27.80
N ASP A 724 -14.13 -28.71 -28.58
CA ASP A 724 -13.74 -28.80 -29.99
C ASP A 724 -14.38 -27.69 -30.82
N SER A 725 -15.65 -27.37 -30.53
CA SER A 725 -16.35 -26.27 -31.20
C SER A 725 -15.73 -24.92 -30.85
N CYS A 726 -15.39 -24.71 -29.57
CA CYS A 726 -14.74 -23.49 -29.08
C CYS A 726 -13.36 -23.31 -29.71
N LEU A 727 -12.50 -24.34 -29.64
CA LEU A 727 -11.12 -24.29 -30.13
C LEU A 727 -11.01 -24.33 -31.66
N GLY A 728 -12.12 -24.63 -32.35
CA GLY A 728 -12.24 -24.56 -33.80
C GLY A 728 -12.77 -23.25 -34.35
N ALA A 729 -12.95 -22.20 -33.52
CA ALA A 729 -13.74 -21.04 -33.89
C ALA A 729 -13.13 -19.66 -33.53
N VAL A 730 -13.60 -18.65 -34.27
CA VAL A 730 -13.49 -17.23 -33.92
C VAL A 730 -14.86 -16.68 -33.57
N ASP A 731 -14.90 -15.64 -32.75
CA ASP A 731 -16.14 -14.95 -32.39
C ASP A 731 -16.77 -14.30 -33.62
N GLY A 732 -17.96 -14.76 -34.01
CA GLY A 732 -18.69 -14.27 -35.17
C GLY A 732 -19.74 -13.20 -34.87
N ARG A 733 -19.78 -12.64 -33.64
CA ARG A 733 -20.72 -11.55 -33.31
C ARG A 733 -20.47 -10.34 -34.22
N SER A 734 -21.54 -9.62 -34.56
CA SER A 734 -21.44 -8.37 -35.34
C SER A 734 -20.89 -7.21 -34.51
N THR A 735 -21.02 -7.27 -33.20
CA THR A 735 -20.50 -6.25 -32.27
C THR A 735 -18.99 -6.37 -32.16
N GLN A 736 -18.25 -5.34 -32.58
CA GLN A 736 -16.79 -5.38 -32.51
C GLN A 736 -16.24 -5.41 -31.08
N TYR A 737 -16.93 -4.77 -30.13
CA TYR A 737 -16.47 -4.65 -28.75
C TYR A 737 -17.58 -4.95 -27.74
N VAL A 738 -17.23 -5.62 -26.64
CA VAL A 738 -18.11 -5.84 -25.48
C VAL A 738 -17.35 -5.37 -24.25
N ALA A 739 -17.96 -4.45 -23.48
CA ALA A 739 -17.33 -3.83 -22.32
C ALA A 739 -15.93 -3.21 -22.60
N GLY A 740 -15.70 -2.72 -23.82
CA GLY A 740 -14.42 -2.12 -24.25
C GLY A 740 -13.39 -3.11 -24.80
N PHE A 741 -13.67 -4.43 -24.74
CA PHE A 741 -12.78 -5.48 -25.25
C PHE A 741 -13.22 -5.92 -26.64
N LYS A 742 -12.26 -6.13 -27.55
CA LYS A 742 -12.52 -6.58 -28.91
C LYS A 742 -13.04 -8.01 -28.86
N VAL A 743 -14.23 -8.26 -29.40
CA VAL A 743 -14.79 -9.62 -29.43
C VAL A 743 -14.84 -10.15 -30.85
N ALA A 744 -15.39 -9.38 -31.81
CA ALA A 744 -15.60 -9.87 -33.18
C ALA A 744 -14.28 -10.22 -33.87
N GLY A 745 -14.21 -11.43 -34.43
CA GLY A 745 -13.06 -11.96 -35.14
C GLY A 745 -11.90 -12.40 -34.25
N GLN A 746 -12.01 -12.29 -32.92
CA GLN A 746 -11.02 -12.87 -32.01
C GLN A 746 -11.17 -14.40 -31.95
N PRO A 747 -10.07 -15.15 -31.77
CA PRO A 747 -10.19 -16.58 -31.48
C PRO A 747 -10.93 -16.79 -30.17
N CYS A 748 -11.65 -17.90 -30.11
CA CYS A 748 -12.33 -18.30 -28.90
C CYS A 748 -11.36 -18.96 -27.90
N VAL A 749 -11.65 -18.79 -26.62
CA VAL A 749 -10.90 -19.31 -25.48
C VAL A 749 -11.75 -20.31 -24.73
N TRP A 750 -11.29 -21.56 -24.65
CA TRP A 750 -11.92 -22.62 -23.87
C TRP A 750 -11.42 -22.62 -22.44
N CYS A 751 -12.33 -22.56 -21.47
CA CYS A 751 -12.03 -22.36 -20.06
C CYS A 751 -11.95 -23.68 -19.26
N GLY A 752 -11.43 -24.73 -19.88
CA GLY A 752 -11.26 -26.05 -19.26
C GLY A 752 -12.58 -26.73 -18.87
N GLY A 753 -13.68 -26.37 -19.53
CA GLY A 753 -15.03 -26.84 -19.21
C GLY A 753 -15.65 -26.19 -17.96
N GLY A 754 -14.92 -25.34 -17.24
CA GLY A 754 -15.46 -24.49 -16.17
C GLY A 754 -16.02 -23.19 -16.71
N LEU A 755 -16.46 -22.32 -15.79
CA LEU A 755 -16.82 -20.94 -16.08
C LEU A 755 -15.57 -20.19 -16.57
N CYS A 756 -15.70 -19.37 -17.60
CA CYS A 756 -14.64 -18.45 -17.97
C CYS A 756 -14.49 -17.34 -16.94
N HIS A 757 -15.60 -16.75 -16.50
CA HIS A 757 -15.57 -15.59 -15.62
C HIS A 757 -16.80 -15.46 -14.74
N SER A 758 -16.72 -14.62 -13.70
CA SER A 758 -17.77 -14.45 -12.67
C SER A 758 -19.14 -13.95 -13.14
N LEU A 759 -19.28 -13.36 -14.33
CA LEU A 759 -20.56 -12.78 -14.75
C LEU A 759 -21.55 -13.79 -15.34
N HIS A 760 -21.11 -14.77 -16.14
CA HIS A 760 -21.98 -15.61 -16.96
C HIS A 760 -21.49 -17.07 -16.92
N ASP A 761 -22.34 -18.00 -17.34
CA ASP A 761 -22.06 -19.45 -17.37
C ASP A 761 -21.28 -19.93 -18.61
N ASN A 762 -20.64 -18.99 -19.31
CA ASN A 762 -19.87 -19.23 -20.52
C ASN A 762 -18.68 -20.15 -20.23
N ARG A 763 -18.56 -21.24 -20.99
CA ARG A 763 -17.38 -22.14 -20.97
C ARG A 763 -16.35 -21.79 -22.05
N CYS A 764 -16.76 -20.91 -22.96
CA CYS A 764 -16.01 -20.43 -24.09
C CYS A 764 -16.22 -18.91 -24.20
N GLU A 765 -15.17 -18.13 -24.41
CA GLU A 765 -15.27 -16.67 -24.49
C GLU A 765 -14.26 -16.10 -25.49
N SER A 766 -14.50 -14.90 -26.05
CA SER A 766 -13.53 -14.29 -26.97
C SER A 766 -12.23 -13.94 -26.23
N TYR A 767 -11.07 -14.12 -26.87
CA TYR A 767 -9.75 -13.97 -26.24
C TYR A 767 -9.57 -12.70 -25.42
N ASP A 768 -9.76 -11.53 -26.02
CA ASP A 768 -9.53 -10.25 -25.35
C ASP A 768 -10.45 -10.07 -24.13
N PHE A 769 -11.72 -10.47 -24.27
CA PHE A 769 -12.67 -10.43 -23.16
C PHE A 769 -12.29 -11.41 -22.04
N ALA A 770 -11.89 -12.64 -22.37
CA ALA A 770 -11.55 -13.67 -21.39
C ALA A 770 -10.27 -13.33 -20.61
N VAL A 771 -9.21 -12.94 -21.33
CA VAL A 771 -7.87 -12.77 -20.77
C VAL A 771 -7.69 -11.39 -20.15
N HIS A 772 -8.25 -10.35 -20.78
CA HIS A 772 -8.09 -8.96 -20.30
C HIS A 772 -9.33 -8.41 -19.62
N GLY A 773 -10.47 -9.11 -19.61
CA GLY A 773 -11.69 -8.65 -18.96
C GLY A 773 -11.68 -8.71 -17.42
N ALA A 774 -10.71 -9.40 -16.81
CA ALA A 774 -10.61 -9.51 -15.35
C ALA A 774 -10.35 -8.14 -14.68
N GLY A 775 -11.17 -7.81 -13.68
CA GLY A 775 -11.15 -6.51 -13.02
C GLY A 775 -11.58 -5.35 -13.94
N HIS A 776 -12.27 -5.65 -15.05
CA HIS A 776 -12.82 -4.67 -15.98
C HIS A 776 -14.26 -4.99 -16.39
N ALA A 777 -14.43 -6.07 -17.16
CA ALA A 777 -15.73 -6.55 -17.62
C ALA A 777 -16.36 -7.49 -16.59
N PHE A 778 -15.55 -8.20 -15.80
CA PHE A 778 -15.99 -9.11 -14.75
C PHE A 778 -14.99 -9.15 -13.59
N ASN A 779 -15.42 -9.60 -12.41
CA ASN A 779 -14.60 -9.58 -11.20
C ASN A 779 -13.44 -10.59 -11.23
N THR A 780 -13.69 -11.80 -11.76
CA THR A 780 -12.71 -12.90 -11.71
C THR A 780 -12.69 -13.67 -13.02
N PHE A 781 -11.49 -13.94 -13.54
CA PHE A 781 -11.24 -14.92 -14.60
C PHE A 781 -10.98 -16.28 -13.94
N HIS A 782 -11.93 -17.20 -14.02
CA HIS A 782 -11.86 -18.47 -13.29
C HIS A 782 -10.91 -19.49 -13.93
N ALA A 783 -10.60 -19.32 -15.22
CA ALA A 783 -9.83 -20.27 -16.01
C ALA A 783 -8.37 -19.87 -16.26
N GLU A 784 -7.84 -18.90 -15.50
CA GLU A 784 -6.49 -18.34 -15.66
C GLU A 784 -5.38 -19.42 -15.74
N ALA A 785 -5.56 -20.55 -15.06
CA ALA A 785 -4.59 -21.65 -15.04
C ALA A 785 -4.79 -22.72 -16.12
N VAL A 786 -5.97 -22.80 -16.75
CA VAL A 786 -6.39 -23.98 -17.55
C VAL A 786 -6.96 -23.65 -18.92
N TYR A 787 -6.96 -22.38 -19.33
CA TYR A 787 -7.56 -21.98 -20.58
C TYR A 787 -6.72 -22.40 -21.81
N LYS A 788 -7.42 -22.65 -22.92
CA LYS A 788 -6.84 -22.99 -24.23
C LYS A 788 -7.37 -21.99 -25.27
N ILE A 789 -6.54 -21.55 -26.21
CA ILE A 789 -6.93 -20.58 -27.23
C ILE A 789 -7.04 -21.28 -28.58
N ALA A 790 -8.10 -21.00 -29.33
CA ALA A 790 -8.24 -21.41 -30.72
C ALA A 790 -7.13 -20.77 -31.57
N ALA A 791 -6.44 -21.57 -32.38
CA ALA A 791 -5.38 -21.08 -33.26
C ALA A 791 -5.36 -21.85 -34.58
N CYS A 792 -4.53 -21.41 -35.52
CA CYS A 792 -4.24 -22.17 -36.74
C CYS A 792 -2.79 -22.64 -36.75
N GLU A 793 -2.59 -23.93 -37.06
CA GLU A 793 -1.30 -24.51 -37.39
C GLU A 793 -1.43 -25.20 -38.75
N ASP A 794 -0.59 -24.84 -39.71
CA ASP A 794 -0.62 -25.37 -41.08
C ASP A 794 -2.00 -25.29 -41.76
N GLY A 795 -2.74 -24.20 -41.51
CA GLY A 795 -4.06 -23.96 -42.10
C GLY A 795 -5.17 -24.85 -41.55
N LYS A 796 -4.92 -25.58 -40.45
CA LYS A 796 -5.93 -26.37 -39.72
C LYS A 796 -6.14 -25.81 -38.32
N PRO A 797 -7.35 -25.96 -37.74
CA PRO A 797 -7.57 -25.62 -36.35
C PRO A 797 -6.60 -26.36 -35.44
N ALA A 798 -5.92 -25.60 -34.59
CA ALA A 798 -4.95 -26.05 -33.62
C ALA A 798 -5.21 -25.35 -32.28
N ILE A 799 -4.50 -25.79 -31.24
CA ILE A 799 -4.64 -25.25 -29.89
C ILE A 799 -3.38 -24.47 -29.56
N GLN A 800 -3.51 -23.17 -29.29
CA GLN A 800 -2.44 -22.38 -28.71
C GLN A 800 -2.61 -22.35 -27.19
N MET A 801 -1.64 -22.90 -26.48
CA MET A 801 -1.58 -22.83 -25.02
C MET A 801 -0.81 -21.56 -24.61
N MET A 802 -1.39 -20.74 -23.72
CA MET A 802 -0.71 -19.56 -23.16
C MET A 802 -0.21 -19.77 -21.73
N ALA A 803 0.54 -18.77 -21.25
CA ALA A 803 1.63 -18.84 -20.27
C ALA A 803 1.41 -19.52 -18.91
N SER A 804 0.19 -19.79 -18.47
CA SER A 804 0.00 -20.64 -17.28
C SER A 804 0.39 -22.09 -17.53
N ALA A 805 0.30 -22.56 -18.78
CA ALA A 805 0.92 -23.82 -19.22
C ALA A 805 2.44 -23.73 -19.38
N LEU A 806 3.02 -22.51 -19.50
CA LEU A 806 4.47 -22.30 -19.52
C LEU A 806 5.10 -22.49 -18.13
N SER A 807 4.32 -22.54 -17.04
CA SER A 807 4.85 -22.98 -15.73
C SER A 807 5.41 -24.41 -15.79
N GLU A 808 4.91 -25.27 -16.71
CA GLU A 808 5.42 -26.63 -16.84
C GLU A 808 6.70 -26.75 -17.68
N HIS A 809 7.04 -25.74 -18.50
CA HIS A 809 8.18 -25.80 -19.43
C HIS A 809 9.21 -24.67 -19.25
N GLY A 810 8.89 -23.67 -18.42
CA GLY A 810 9.69 -22.48 -18.16
C GLY A 810 9.69 -21.46 -19.31
N ILE A 811 10.08 -20.21 -19.02
CA ILE A 811 10.18 -19.12 -20.00
C ILE A 811 11.61 -18.57 -20.13
N SER A 812 11.88 -17.82 -21.19
CA SER A 812 13.09 -17.01 -21.28
C SER A 812 12.95 -15.74 -20.44
N MET A 813 13.82 -15.54 -19.46
CA MET A 813 13.69 -14.46 -18.47
C MET A 813 15.04 -13.79 -18.20
N GLN A 814 15.04 -12.47 -17.96
CA GLN A 814 16.22 -11.75 -17.51
C GLN A 814 16.55 -12.12 -16.05
N VAL A 815 17.76 -12.62 -15.81
CA VAL A 815 18.23 -13.04 -14.48
C VAL A 815 19.35 -12.11 -14.05
N THR A 816 19.26 -11.52 -12.86
CA THR A 816 20.35 -10.69 -12.34
C THR A 816 21.47 -11.58 -11.77
N CYS A 817 22.70 -11.33 -12.20
CA CYS A 817 23.91 -12.06 -11.90
C CYS A 817 25.02 -11.09 -11.49
N GLY A 818 24.88 -10.45 -10.31
CA GLY A 818 25.76 -9.34 -9.94
C GLY A 818 25.55 -8.14 -10.86
N SER A 819 26.59 -7.68 -11.56
CA SER A 819 26.48 -6.60 -12.56
C SER A 819 26.05 -7.08 -13.95
N TYR A 820 25.92 -8.40 -14.15
CA TYR A 820 25.54 -9.02 -15.41
C TYR A 820 24.05 -9.42 -15.38
N THR A 821 23.31 -9.21 -16.47
CA THR A 821 21.86 -9.51 -16.54
C THR A 821 21.52 -10.31 -17.82
N PRO A 822 21.90 -11.61 -17.90
CA PRO A 822 21.60 -12.44 -19.06
C PRO A 822 20.12 -12.79 -19.16
N ILE A 823 19.70 -13.19 -20.37
CA ILE A 823 18.41 -13.86 -20.58
C ILE A 823 18.68 -15.37 -20.47
N TRP A 824 18.06 -16.04 -19.51
CA TRP A 824 18.14 -17.49 -19.34
C TRP A 824 16.84 -18.15 -19.78
N SER A 825 16.94 -19.29 -20.45
CA SER A 825 15.80 -20.06 -20.94
C SER A 825 15.22 -20.96 -19.84
N ARG A 826 13.95 -21.37 -20.02
CA ARG A 826 13.24 -22.34 -19.18
C ARG A 826 13.25 -22.02 -17.67
N VAL A 827 13.09 -20.75 -17.33
CA VAL A 827 12.96 -20.30 -15.94
C VAL A 827 11.49 -20.18 -15.57
N SER A 828 11.05 -20.77 -14.46
CA SER A 828 9.71 -20.50 -13.90
C SER A 828 9.72 -19.32 -12.94
N CYS A 829 10.80 -19.10 -12.18
CA CYS A 829 10.99 -17.90 -11.36
C CYS A 829 12.46 -17.59 -11.05
N SER A 830 12.78 -16.32 -10.75
CA SER A 830 14.10 -15.88 -10.26
C SER A 830 14.09 -15.80 -8.74
N CYS A 831 15.07 -16.43 -8.11
CA CYS A 831 15.21 -16.55 -6.66
C CYS A 831 16.42 -15.79 -6.12
N GLY A 832 16.87 -14.75 -6.83
CA GLY A 832 18.01 -13.91 -6.47
C GLY A 832 19.20 -14.05 -7.42
N ASN A 833 20.37 -13.56 -6.99
CA ASN A 833 21.55 -13.44 -7.83
C ASN A 833 22.00 -14.79 -8.44
N CYS A 834 21.88 -14.89 -9.76
CA CYS A 834 22.13 -16.08 -10.58
C CYS A 834 21.37 -17.34 -10.14
N LYS A 835 20.22 -17.19 -9.46
CA LYS A 835 19.48 -18.30 -8.87
C LYS A 835 18.09 -18.37 -9.49
N VAL A 836 17.75 -19.50 -10.08
CA VAL A 836 16.48 -19.70 -10.82
C VAL A 836 15.87 -21.05 -10.54
N VAL A 837 14.53 -21.14 -10.66
CA VAL A 837 13.82 -22.43 -10.70
C VAL A 837 13.61 -22.85 -12.15
N VAL A 838 13.98 -24.10 -12.44
CA VAL A 838 13.82 -24.75 -13.73
C VAL A 838 12.76 -25.84 -13.56
N PRO A 839 11.54 -25.67 -14.10
CA PRO A 839 10.48 -26.64 -13.94
C PRO A 839 10.78 -27.91 -14.75
N LYS A 840 10.42 -29.08 -14.19
CA LYS A 840 10.61 -30.40 -14.84
C LYS A 840 11.97 -30.54 -15.53
N ILE A 841 13.06 -30.20 -14.81
CA ILE A 841 14.42 -30.07 -15.39
C ILE A 841 14.88 -31.34 -16.14
N GLN A 842 14.37 -32.50 -15.74
CA GLN A 842 14.67 -33.80 -16.33
C GLN A 842 14.26 -33.92 -17.80
N ASP A 843 13.25 -33.15 -18.24
CA ASP A 843 12.76 -33.20 -19.62
C ASP A 843 13.76 -32.63 -20.64
N THR A 844 14.73 -31.82 -20.21
CA THR A 844 15.67 -31.15 -21.13
C THR A 844 17.11 -31.23 -20.69
N PHE A 845 17.41 -30.94 -19.43
CA PHE A 845 18.79 -30.79 -18.95
C PHE A 845 19.24 -31.95 -18.07
N LYS A 846 18.33 -32.65 -17.38
CA LYS A 846 18.62 -33.68 -16.37
C LYS A 846 19.27 -33.18 -15.08
N THR A 847 20.27 -32.30 -15.18
CA THR A 847 21.02 -31.77 -14.03
C THR A 847 21.10 -30.23 -14.07
N CYS A 848 21.36 -29.60 -12.93
CA CYS A 848 21.63 -28.16 -12.90
C CYS A 848 22.97 -27.79 -13.55
N ALA A 849 23.94 -28.70 -13.59
CA ALA A 849 25.19 -28.52 -14.31
C ALA A 849 24.94 -28.37 -15.82
N ASP A 850 24.12 -29.27 -16.39
CA ASP A 850 23.72 -29.22 -17.80
C ASP A 850 22.90 -27.97 -18.11
N TYR A 851 21.97 -27.58 -17.22
CA TYR A 851 21.20 -26.35 -17.37
C TYR A 851 22.08 -25.10 -17.42
N CYS A 852 22.99 -24.93 -16.44
CA CYS A 852 23.87 -23.77 -16.40
C CYS A 852 24.81 -23.74 -17.61
N LYS A 853 25.28 -24.90 -18.09
CA LYS A 853 26.13 -25.00 -19.28
C LYS A 853 25.42 -24.61 -20.57
N ASP A 854 24.10 -24.80 -20.65
CA ASP A 854 23.27 -24.42 -21.81
C ASP A 854 22.97 -22.91 -21.86
N GLN A 855 23.15 -22.20 -20.74
CA GLN A 855 22.91 -20.76 -20.72
C GLN A 855 24.00 -19.96 -21.43
N VAL A 856 23.63 -18.79 -21.95
CA VAL A 856 24.55 -17.88 -22.65
C VAL A 856 25.77 -17.58 -21.77
N GLY A 857 26.96 -17.87 -22.31
CA GLY A 857 28.24 -17.67 -21.64
C GLY A 857 28.68 -18.84 -20.74
N ASN A 858 27.99 -19.98 -20.83
CA ASN A 858 28.33 -21.26 -20.22
C ASN A 858 28.70 -21.13 -18.72
N PRO A 859 27.86 -20.49 -17.89
CA PRO A 859 28.16 -20.35 -16.46
C PRO A 859 28.26 -21.73 -15.78
N MET A 860 29.09 -21.81 -14.74
CA MET A 860 29.25 -23.03 -13.95
C MET A 860 28.16 -23.10 -12.88
N CYS A 861 27.63 -24.29 -12.62
CA CYS A 861 26.72 -24.48 -11.48
C CYS A 861 27.49 -24.34 -10.16
N ILE A 862 26.99 -23.47 -9.27
CA ILE A 862 27.52 -23.22 -7.91
C ILE A 862 26.80 -24.11 -6.89
N SER A 863 25.47 -24.21 -7.01
CA SER A 863 24.65 -24.99 -6.09
C SER A 863 23.33 -25.38 -6.76
N SER A 864 22.77 -26.50 -6.33
CA SER A 864 21.44 -26.96 -6.75
C SER A 864 20.61 -27.40 -5.54
N ALA A 865 19.29 -27.32 -5.66
CA ALA A 865 18.36 -27.83 -4.66
C ALA A 865 17.09 -28.33 -5.34
N LYS A 866 16.42 -29.32 -4.74
CA LYS A 866 15.01 -29.63 -5.01
C LYS A 866 14.15 -28.52 -4.42
N VAL A 867 13.09 -28.16 -5.12
CA VAL A 867 12.12 -27.17 -4.64
C VAL A 867 10.69 -27.66 -4.77
N HIS A 868 9.80 -27.03 -4.03
CA HIS A 868 8.37 -27.15 -4.29
C HIS A 868 8.03 -26.44 -5.61
N ARG A 869 7.03 -26.96 -6.32
CA ARG A 869 6.68 -26.54 -7.68
C ARG A 869 6.57 -25.02 -7.79
N ASN A 870 7.35 -24.41 -8.69
CA ASN A 870 7.43 -22.95 -8.90
C ASN A 870 7.72 -22.09 -7.65
N SER A 871 8.41 -22.63 -6.63
CA SER A 871 8.81 -21.87 -5.44
C SER A 871 10.33 -21.75 -5.29
N CYS A 872 10.79 -20.66 -4.69
CA CYS A 872 12.18 -20.47 -4.28
C CYS A 872 12.56 -21.21 -2.99
N ASP A 873 11.58 -21.85 -2.34
CA ASP A 873 11.75 -22.60 -1.10
C ASP A 873 12.39 -23.96 -1.35
N LYS A 874 13.57 -24.16 -0.75
CA LYS A 874 14.33 -25.40 -0.85
C LYS A 874 13.61 -26.53 -0.09
N ALA A 875 13.35 -27.64 -0.78
CA ALA A 875 12.95 -28.89 -0.15
C ALA A 875 14.18 -29.69 0.33
N ALA A 876 15.25 -29.75 -0.47
CA ALA A 876 16.50 -30.42 -0.14
C ALA A 876 17.66 -29.91 -1.00
N ASP A 877 18.82 -29.65 -0.42
CA ASP A 877 20.04 -29.37 -1.18
C ASP A 877 20.55 -30.63 -1.88
N VAL A 878 21.01 -30.49 -3.13
CA VAL A 878 21.59 -31.58 -3.93
C VAL A 878 22.86 -31.09 -4.62
N THR A 879 23.63 -31.99 -5.23
CA THR A 879 24.83 -31.63 -6.01
C THR A 879 24.44 -31.14 -7.41
N CYS A 880 25.30 -30.35 -8.05
CA CYS A 880 25.01 -29.81 -9.39
C CYS A 880 24.79 -30.89 -10.46
N ASP A 881 25.41 -32.06 -10.28
CA ASP A 881 25.27 -33.24 -11.15
C ASP A 881 24.14 -34.19 -10.71
N TYR A 882 23.32 -33.81 -9.72
CA TYR A 882 22.17 -34.59 -9.30
C TYR A 882 21.16 -34.71 -10.45
N ALA A 883 20.81 -35.94 -10.81
CA ALA A 883 19.80 -36.24 -11.82
C ALA A 883 18.40 -36.20 -11.21
N PHE A 884 17.60 -35.24 -11.64
CA PHE A 884 16.23 -35.02 -11.12
C PHE A 884 15.24 -36.04 -11.69
N ALA A 885 14.14 -36.31 -10.97
CA ALA A 885 13.07 -37.15 -11.50
C ALA A 885 12.20 -36.39 -12.52
N LYS A 886 11.41 -37.12 -13.32
CA LYS A 886 10.66 -36.61 -14.50
C LYS A 886 9.71 -35.44 -14.21
N ASP A 887 9.30 -35.23 -12.96
CA ASP A 887 8.37 -34.17 -12.55
C ASP A 887 8.96 -33.25 -11.46
N GLU A 888 10.26 -33.35 -11.18
CA GLU A 888 10.92 -32.50 -10.19
C GLU A 888 11.37 -31.17 -10.79
N ASP A 889 11.11 -30.10 -10.04
CA ASP A 889 11.64 -28.78 -10.30
C ASP A 889 12.98 -28.62 -9.58
N ALA A 890 13.91 -27.91 -10.23
CA ALA A 890 15.25 -27.70 -9.72
C ALA A 890 15.54 -26.22 -9.51
N LEU A 891 16.11 -25.88 -8.36
CA LEU A 891 16.65 -24.56 -8.09
C LEU A 891 18.14 -24.55 -8.41
N CYS A 892 18.50 -24.00 -9.56
CA CYS A 892 19.87 -23.93 -10.04
C CYS A 892 20.46 -22.55 -9.76
N LYS A 893 21.66 -22.52 -9.15
CA LYS A 893 22.47 -21.31 -9.00
C LYS A 893 23.72 -21.41 -9.88
N CYS A 894 23.87 -20.53 -10.86
CA CYS A 894 25.03 -20.52 -11.76
C CYS A 894 26.02 -19.38 -11.42
N THR A 895 27.22 -19.38 -12.01
CA THR A 895 28.17 -18.26 -11.92
C THR A 895 27.77 -17.10 -12.83
N ALA A 896 28.28 -15.90 -12.55
CA ALA A 896 28.01 -14.70 -13.35
C ALA A 896 28.88 -14.59 -14.63
N LEU A 897 29.31 -15.73 -15.21
CA LEU A 897 30.36 -15.97 -16.24
C LEU A 897 31.73 -16.37 -15.67
N PRO A 898 32.54 -17.17 -16.42
CA PRO A 898 33.96 -17.32 -16.14
C PRO A 898 34.66 -15.99 -16.41
N LYS A 899 35.56 -15.56 -15.50
CA LYS A 899 36.57 -14.56 -15.85
C LYS A 899 37.30 -15.08 -17.10
N VAL A 900 37.20 -14.36 -18.21
CA VAL A 900 38.06 -14.58 -19.37
C VAL A 900 39.50 -14.56 -18.86
N LEU A 901 40.18 -15.71 -18.92
CA LEU A 901 41.61 -15.80 -18.72
C LEU A 901 42.27 -15.02 -19.87
N LEU A 902 42.77 -13.83 -19.57
CA LEU A 902 43.74 -13.15 -20.42
C LEU A 902 45.01 -14.04 -20.48
N PRO A 903 45.61 -14.26 -21.66
CA PRO A 903 46.81 -15.07 -21.77
C PRO A 903 48.07 -14.29 -21.35
N HIS A 904 48.95 -14.99 -20.65
CA HIS A 904 50.37 -14.67 -20.39
C HIS A 904 50.72 -13.53 -19.43
N GLU A 905 51.08 -13.89 -18.19
CA GLU A 905 52.35 -13.44 -17.60
C GLU A 905 52.98 -14.61 -16.82
N GLN A 906 54.18 -14.99 -17.23
CA GLN A 906 54.91 -16.15 -16.74
C GLN A 906 55.68 -15.84 -15.46
N GLN A 907 55.63 -16.82 -14.55
CA GLN A 907 56.67 -17.21 -13.58
C GLN A 907 56.95 -16.28 -12.39
N GLN A 908 56.60 -16.77 -11.21
CA GLN A 908 57.63 -17.21 -10.27
C GLN A 908 57.13 -18.39 -9.41
N GLN A 909 57.84 -19.51 -9.56
CA GLN A 909 57.76 -20.67 -8.69
C GLN A 909 58.32 -20.31 -7.31
N THR A 910 57.60 -20.70 -6.25
CA THR A 910 58.22 -21.10 -4.99
C THR A 910 57.62 -22.43 -4.54
N TYR A 911 58.50 -23.41 -4.40
CA TYR A 911 58.25 -24.73 -3.83
C TYR A 911 58.27 -24.66 -2.29
N SER A 912 57.29 -25.30 -1.63
CA SER A 912 57.44 -26.07 -0.38
C SER A 912 56.16 -26.89 -0.19
N GLN A 913 56.17 -28.19 -0.52
CA GLN A 913 56.32 -29.32 0.41
C GLN A 913 55.52 -29.20 1.71
N CYS A 914 54.51 -30.07 1.87
CA CYS A 914 54.58 -31.23 2.76
C CYS A 914 53.36 -32.14 2.54
N GLY A 915 53.60 -33.43 2.35
CA GLY A 915 52.59 -34.47 2.44
C GLY A 915 52.91 -35.42 3.59
N GLY A 916 51.86 -35.90 4.24
CA GLY A 916 51.85 -37.07 5.12
C GLY A 916 51.43 -36.77 6.56
N SER A 917 50.63 -37.58 7.25
CA SER A 917 49.91 -38.82 6.89
C SER A 917 48.88 -39.10 8.00
N ALA A 918 47.59 -39.14 7.65
CA ALA A 918 46.46 -39.79 8.33
C ALA A 918 45.17 -39.34 7.63
#